data_AF-A0AAJ1F0W8-F1
#
_entry.id   AF-A0AAJ1F0W8-F1
#
_cell.length_a   1.000
_cell.length_b   1.000
_cell.length_c   1.000
_cell.angle_alpha   90.00
_cell.angle_beta   90.00
_cell.angle_gamma   90.00
#
_symmetry.space_group_name_H-M   'P 1'
#
loop_
_entity.id
_entity.type
_entity.pdbx_description
1 polymer ?
#
loop_
_entity_poly.entity_id
_entity_poly.type
_entity_poly.pdbx_seq_one_letter_code
_entity_poly.pdbx_strand_id
1 'polypeptide(L)'
;MTYTRSNLAIFKAQQGGDSPDAGGQRTINKVASGVINALFPGLSDIDHAESAVEIAKCFPALDTADTESLIDAHIFISEPPTDPLVTLMIAESSLLDDESRRKDMVDMLESSVRAGQLIRDGLIGLLAGQDSFPRPYLQSMYRFNDRDYWANVTLLQGQIICISVEYEGNEDARYPRFEHFCEIQRTVTGGQEGQVQFKPPIPFDTPDRDVVINGESGCTKLRLTSQNADVKYHGVTRLTAENSSSLLAVQNTVAELLPRVKTAKPHAGLSLSAQGTSDVPSQVIKRVVSLPEVSGQSTYIFDVPDLINTDFVNKVLGLAPKASGIRSSYRWSVSVTGSKASATRSITIGGGVGVAINGVSLEYVSGLRYHHYESSSPLPSSDKIAIGTVIMTITFTNGSGNIVLRETEAGFVDSSGRKFVELDYADGTVTKFPDARGDFTVSFECLAEPGLSEENVAAFNMSITSPIPETFYFTVNSADGSTLLSGSSDAAGVITGNGVTSGSISGNTVQISFAQDVDLTSFRYDVSELVTLNPPPELFGLNPLRLQNAGVVPIFNAWNAVAIQHTQTQIVASPASGQTKNVRAGAQFVDITDAAGQSLWTEANTHYSYDSTTGVVTINSDFAGFTAPFLLTDTIGELAQVLEVFEKSLQLSKPLEGTYPAGAVVASVQKLGSLQARVGQVRDMSSWDDNWNQDGTPATASFNYVDYPIEVQNDSAVNEEWVLIFSSSTTFRCVGKRIGQIATGDTLNDFSPINPLTGKPYFIIRFQAFGGGWQVGEAIRWPTYAASKPAMLIRTTASGHSQIEVDRSVLGFRGNRSSNPAL
;
A
#
# COMPACT_ATOMS: atom_id res chain seq x y z
N MET A 1 -21.71 -15.73 37.72
CA MET A 1 -21.67 -17.04 37.03
C MET A 1 -20.34 -17.10 36.27
N THR A 2 -19.89 -18.24 35.76
CA THR A 2 -18.65 -18.30 34.95
C THR A 2 -19.08 -18.45 33.50
N TYR A 3 -18.84 -17.46 32.64
CA TYR A 3 -19.10 -17.64 31.21
C TYR A 3 -18.07 -18.57 30.60
N THR A 4 -18.53 -19.44 29.71
CA THR A 4 -17.73 -20.44 29.03
C THR A 4 -17.56 -20.04 27.55
N ARG A 5 -16.84 -20.86 26.79
CA ARG A 5 -16.73 -20.72 25.32
C ARG A 5 -18.09 -20.58 24.63
N SER A 6 -19.17 -21.15 25.18
CA SER A 6 -20.51 -21.10 24.58
C SER A 6 -21.12 -19.69 24.56
N ASN A 7 -20.66 -18.81 25.46
CA ASN A 7 -21.15 -17.44 25.60
C ASN A 7 -20.47 -16.47 24.64
N LEU A 8 -19.34 -16.83 24.03
CA LEU A 8 -18.71 -16.03 22.98
C LEU A 8 -19.27 -16.46 21.63
N ALA A 9 -20.02 -15.57 20.98
CA ALA A 9 -20.68 -15.86 19.72
C ALA A 9 -20.38 -14.78 18.67
N ILE A 10 -20.28 -15.18 17.42
CA ILE A 10 -20.30 -14.27 16.28
C ILE A 10 -21.69 -14.37 15.66
N PHE A 11 -22.42 -13.27 15.59
CA PHE A 11 -23.74 -13.21 14.97
C PHE A 11 -23.66 -12.70 13.53
N LYS A 12 -24.61 -13.13 12.70
CA LYS A 12 -24.79 -12.69 11.31
C LYS A 12 -25.46 -11.32 11.25
N ALA A 13 -25.09 -10.52 10.25
CA ALA A 13 -25.84 -9.33 9.88
C ALA A 13 -27.20 -9.67 9.25
N GLN A 14 -28.09 -8.67 9.17
CA GLN A 14 -29.46 -8.78 8.68
C GLN A 14 -29.55 -9.42 7.30
N GLN A 15 -28.62 -9.07 6.41
CA GLN A 15 -28.57 -9.58 5.05
C GLN A 15 -27.13 -9.97 4.71
N GLY A 16 -26.94 -11.17 4.18
CA GLY A 16 -25.66 -11.63 3.62
C GLY A 16 -25.59 -11.48 2.10
N GLY A 17 -24.45 -11.84 1.52
CA GLY A 17 -24.19 -11.80 0.07
C GLY A 17 -23.62 -10.47 -0.41
N ASP A 18 -23.61 -10.27 -1.74
CA ASP A 18 -22.86 -9.18 -2.39
C ASP A 18 -23.72 -8.02 -2.91
N SER A 19 -25.01 -8.02 -2.62
CA SER A 19 -25.89 -6.88 -2.94
C SER A 19 -25.42 -5.60 -2.23
N PRO A 20 -25.61 -4.40 -2.81
CA PRO A 20 -25.42 -3.13 -2.11
C PRO A 20 -26.15 -3.04 -0.75
N ASP A 21 -27.25 -3.77 -0.59
CA ASP A 21 -28.07 -3.82 0.63
C ASP A 21 -27.59 -4.84 1.69
N ALA A 22 -26.56 -5.64 1.39
CA ALA A 22 -26.00 -6.59 2.33
C ALA A 22 -25.40 -5.88 3.57
N GLY A 23 -25.35 -6.54 4.72
CA GLY A 23 -24.95 -5.97 6.00
C GLY A 23 -26.13 -5.56 6.88
N GLY A 24 -26.00 -4.41 7.54
CA GLY A 24 -26.97 -3.88 8.51
C GLY A 24 -26.95 -4.56 9.87
N GLN A 25 -28.13 -4.58 10.50
CA GLN A 25 -28.31 -4.85 11.93
C GLN A 25 -27.88 -6.27 12.32
N ARG A 26 -27.48 -6.44 13.59
CA ARG A 26 -27.23 -7.75 14.17
C ARG A 26 -28.51 -8.60 14.19
N THR A 27 -28.39 -9.88 13.87
CA THR A 27 -29.47 -10.87 14.06
C THR A 27 -29.20 -11.82 15.25
N ILE A 28 -30.18 -12.66 15.59
CA ILE A 28 -29.98 -13.76 16.55
C ILE A 28 -29.26 -14.97 15.93
N ASN A 29 -29.06 -14.99 14.62
CA ASN A 29 -28.47 -16.13 13.94
C ASN A 29 -26.96 -16.15 14.17
N LYS A 30 -26.47 -17.16 14.89
CA LYS A 30 -25.04 -17.38 15.12
C LYS A 30 -24.35 -17.87 13.84
N VAL A 31 -23.11 -17.47 13.63
CA VAL A 31 -22.19 -18.09 12.68
C VAL A 31 -21.75 -19.42 13.30
N ALA A 32 -22.24 -20.53 12.74
CA ALA A 32 -21.91 -21.85 13.25
C ALA A 32 -20.45 -22.18 12.94
N SER A 33 -19.70 -22.59 13.97
CA SER A 33 -18.32 -23.06 13.81
C SER A 33 -18.27 -24.35 12.98
N GLY A 34 -17.25 -24.50 12.14
CA GLY A 34 -17.04 -25.70 11.31
C GLY A 34 -17.96 -25.82 10.09
N VAL A 35 -18.95 -24.94 9.96
CA VAL A 35 -19.84 -24.92 8.79
C VAL A 35 -19.21 -24.09 7.67
N ILE A 36 -19.04 -24.72 6.50
CA ILE A 36 -18.51 -24.08 5.29
C ILE A 36 -19.47 -22.99 4.83
N ASN A 37 -18.94 -21.88 4.32
CA ASN A 37 -19.71 -20.75 3.79
C ASN A 37 -20.69 -20.14 4.81
N ALA A 38 -20.34 -20.19 6.10
CA ALA A 38 -21.21 -19.66 7.16
C ALA A 38 -21.27 -18.12 7.17
N LEU A 39 -20.21 -17.45 6.73
CA LEU A 39 -20.09 -15.99 6.70
C LEU A 39 -19.99 -15.44 5.27
N PHE A 40 -19.09 -16.00 4.46
CA PHE A 40 -18.97 -15.72 3.02
C PHE A 40 -19.75 -16.78 2.22
N PRO A 41 -20.27 -16.45 1.03
CA PRO A 41 -20.81 -17.47 0.12
C PRO A 41 -19.70 -18.42 -0.36
N GLY A 42 -20.07 -19.50 -1.06
CA GLY A 42 -19.08 -20.35 -1.72
C GLY A 42 -18.47 -19.64 -2.91
N LEU A 43 -17.17 -19.83 -3.15
CA LEU A 43 -16.52 -19.34 -4.37
C LEU A 43 -17.04 -20.12 -5.57
N SER A 44 -17.45 -19.43 -6.62
CA SER A 44 -17.85 -20.06 -7.89
C SER A 44 -16.65 -20.31 -8.81
N ASP A 45 -16.82 -21.16 -9.82
CA ASP A 45 -15.79 -21.40 -10.84
C ASP A 45 -15.42 -20.10 -11.59
N ILE A 46 -16.38 -19.17 -11.73
CA ILE A 46 -16.17 -17.85 -12.34
C ILE A 46 -15.33 -16.97 -11.42
N ASP A 47 -15.57 -16.99 -10.10
CA ASP A 47 -14.80 -16.20 -9.13
C ASP A 47 -13.32 -16.62 -9.10
N HIS A 48 -13.04 -17.91 -9.32
CA HIS A 48 -11.66 -18.40 -9.50
C HIS A 48 -11.05 -18.01 -10.86
N ALA A 49 -11.86 -17.90 -11.92
CA ALA A 49 -11.38 -17.54 -13.24
C ALA A 49 -11.14 -16.03 -13.41
N GLU A 50 -12.06 -15.19 -12.93
CA GLU A 50 -12.06 -13.74 -13.14
C GLU A 50 -11.53 -12.96 -11.93
N SER A 51 -11.27 -13.64 -10.82
CA SER A 51 -11.02 -13.09 -9.48
C SER A 51 -12.32 -12.58 -8.82
N ALA A 52 -12.32 -12.41 -7.50
CA ALA A 52 -13.49 -11.90 -6.78
C ALA A 52 -13.10 -11.11 -5.52
N VAL A 53 -13.96 -10.18 -5.11
CA VAL A 53 -13.85 -9.46 -3.84
C VAL A 53 -15.20 -9.43 -3.14
N GLU A 54 -15.22 -9.99 -1.94
CA GLU A 54 -16.41 -10.10 -1.13
C GLU A 54 -16.21 -9.39 0.21
N ILE A 55 -17.28 -8.77 0.70
CA ILE A 55 -17.27 -8.03 1.95
C ILE A 55 -18.40 -8.58 2.82
N ALA A 56 -18.07 -9.07 4.01
CA ALA A 56 -19.03 -9.59 4.96
C ALA A 56 -18.99 -8.77 6.26
N LYS A 57 -20.17 -8.54 6.84
CA LYS A 57 -20.33 -7.93 8.15
C LYS A 57 -20.76 -8.98 9.18
N CYS A 58 -20.12 -9.00 10.33
CA CYS A 58 -20.49 -9.86 11.45
C CYS A 58 -20.45 -9.12 12.78
N PHE A 59 -20.94 -9.77 13.83
CA PHE A 59 -21.11 -9.19 15.15
C PHE A 59 -20.56 -10.12 16.24
N PRO A 60 -19.26 -10.05 16.56
CA PRO A 60 -18.73 -10.66 17.78
C PRO A 60 -19.45 -10.09 19.00
N ALA A 61 -19.88 -10.97 19.90
CA ALA A 61 -20.78 -10.63 21.00
C ALA A 61 -20.57 -11.53 22.21
N LEU A 62 -20.78 -10.95 23.40
CA LEU A 62 -20.96 -11.69 24.63
C LEU A 62 -22.46 -12.01 24.80
N ASP A 63 -22.80 -13.29 24.83
CA ASP A 63 -24.16 -13.81 24.89
C ASP A 63 -24.43 -14.45 26.26
N THR A 64 -24.79 -13.61 27.24
CA THR A 64 -25.01 -13.99 28.65
C THR A 64 -26.29 -13.38 29.19
N ALA A 65 -26.93 -14.07 30.14
CA ALA A 65 -28.21 -13.68 30.74
C ALA A 65 -28.04 -12.66 31.89
N ASP A 66 -27.11 -11.72 31.75
CA ASP A 66 -26.71 -10.73 32.76
C ASP A 66 -25.92 -9.58 32.11
N THR A 67 -25.24 -8.77 32.92
CA THR A 67 -24.47 -7.58 32.50
C THR A 67 -22.99 -7.69 32.81
N GLU A 68 -22.42 -8.88 33.01
CA GLU A 68 -20.96 -8.95 33.18
C GLU A 68 -20.26 -8.49 31.89
N SER A 69 -19.07 -7.90 32.03
CA SER A 69 -18.29 -7.36 30.91
C SER A 69 -17.25 -8.36 30.45
N LEU A 70 -17.16 -8.55 29.13
CA LEU A 70 -15.97 -9.10 28.49
C LEU A 70 -14.99 -7.95 28.28
N ILE A 71 -13.80 -8.03 28.88
CA ILE A 71 -12.75 -7.01 28.77
C ILE A 71 -11.81 -7.39 27.63
N ASP A 72 -11.25 -6.38 26.95
CA ASP A 72 -10.31 -6.59 25.84
C ASP A 72 -10.81 -7.59 24.81
N ALA A 73 -12.10 -7.54 24.50
CA ALA A 73 -12.67 -8.36 23.45
C ALA A 73 -11.95 -8.03 22.14
N HIS A 74 -11.56 -9.05 21.39
CA HIS A 74 -10.77 -8.88 20.18
C HIS A 74 -11.00 -10.02 19.20
N ILE A 75 -10.79 -9.72 17.92
CA ILE A 75 -10.85 -10.70 16.84
C ILE A 75 -9.58 -10.69 16.01
N PHE A 76 -9.28 -11.83 15.41
CA PHE A 76 -8.13 -12.04 14.52
C PHE A 76 -8.36 -13.30 13.68
N ILE A 77 -7.66 -13.42 12.56
CA ILE A 77 -7.74 -14.62 11.72
C ILE A 77 -6.77 -15.67 12.30
N SER A 78 -7.29 -16.68 12.98
CA SER A 78 -6.46 -17.68 13.68
C SER A 78 -5.87 -18.73 12.74
N GLU A 79 -6.53 -18.99 11.61
CA GLU A 79 -6.00 -19.81 10.52
C GLU A 79 -6.19 -19.06 9.20
N PRO A 80 -5.11 -18.81 8.43
CA PRO A 80 -5.22 -18.23 7.10
C PRO A 80 -5.89 -19.22 6.13
N PRO A 81 -6.40 -18.74 4.98
CA PRO A 81 -6.81 -19.59 3.88
C PRO A 81 -5.73 -20.61 3.50
N THR A 82 -6.17 -21.79 3.07
CA THR A 82 -5.29 -22.85 2.55
C THR A 82 -4.93 -22.58 1.08
N ASP A 83 -5.84 -21.93 0.34
CA ASP A 83 -5.57 -21.48 -1.03
C ASP A 83 -4.65 -20.24 -1.04
N PRO A 84 -3.45 -20.30 -1.66
CA PRO A 84 -2.58 -19.12 -1.78
C PRO A 84 -3.17 -17.99 -2.64
N LEU A 85 -4.21 -18.26 -3.44
CA LEU A 85 -4.93 -17.25 -4.22
C LEU A 85 -5.99 -16.51 -3.39
N VAL A 86 -6.35 -17.03 -2.22
CA VAL A 86 -7.35 -16.42 -1.35
C VAL A 86 -6.64 -15.66 -0.24
N THR A 87 -6.99 -14.39 -0.10
CA THR A 87 -6.56 -13.55 1.02
C THR A 87 -7.78 -13.16 1.83
N LEU A 88 -7.66 -13.25 3.15
CA LEU A 88 -8.67 -12.81 4.11
C LEU A 88 -8.08 -11.72 5.00
N MET A 89 -8.85 -10.67 5.23
CA MET A 89 -8.47 -9.56 6.10
C MET A 89 -9.69 -8.97 6.81
N ILE A 90 -9.44 -8.26 7.89
CA ILE A 90 -10.43 -7.49 8.63
C ILE A 90 -10.13 -6.01 8.38
N ALA A 91 -11.14 -5.24 7.99
CA ALA A 91 -11.05 -3.80 7.84
C ALA A 91 -11.69 -3.11 9.05
N GLU A 92 -10.88 -2.40 9.83
CA GLU A 92 -11.31 -1.61 10.98
C GLU A 92 -11.52 -0.16 10.53
N SER A 93 -12.75 0.33 10.67
CA SER A 93 -13.11 1.74 10.49
C SER A 93 -13.93 2.22 11.69
N SER A 94 -13.68 3.45 12.14
CA SER A 94 -14.48 4.09 13.19
C SER A 94 -15.89 4.47 12.74
N LEU A 95 -16.14 4.48 11.43
CA LEU A 95 -17.43 4.78 10.83
C LEU A 95 -18.32 3.54 10.71
N LEU A 96 -17.78 2.33 10.91
CA LEU A 96 -18.54 1.10 10.85
C LEU A 96 -19.47 1.01 12.06
N ASP A 97 -20.77 0.99 11.80
CA ASP A 97 -21.81 0.87 12.82
C ASP A 97 -22.79 -0.27 12.50
N ASP A 98 -23.85 -0.43 13.30
CA ASP A 98 -24.85 -1.48 13.11
C ASP A 98 -25.69 -1.28 11.84
N GLU A 99 -25.87 -0.05 11.33
CA GLU A 99 -26.70 0.23 10.15
C GLU A 99 -25.96 0.01 8.84
N SER A 100 -24.64 0.17 8.87
CA SER A 100 -23.74 0.10 7.72
C SER A 100 -24.04 -1.10 6.82
N ARG A 101 -24.28 -0.80 5.54
CA ARG A 101 -24.49 -1.74 4.44
C ARG A 101 -23.22 -1.88 3.59
N ARG A 102 -23.23 -2.81 2.63
CA ARG A 102 -22.10 -3.04 1.72
C ARG A 102 -21.69 -1.75 1.01
N LYS A 103 -22.65 -0.94 0.58
CA LYS A 103 -22.36 0.38 -0.01
C LYS A 103 -21.55 1.27 0.95
N ASP A 104 -21.99 1.41 2.19
CA ASP A 104 -21.28 2.23 3.18
C ASP A 104 -19.88 1.66 3.48
N MET A 105 -19.74 0.34 3.55
CA MET A 105 -18.46 -0.33 3.75
C MET A 105 -17.51 -0.12 2.56
N VAL A 106 -18.01 -0.17 1.32
CA VAL A 106 -17.25 0.18 0.11
C VAL A 106 -16.79 1.64 0.18
N ASP A 107 -17.70 2.56 0.52
CA ASP A 107 -17.38 3.98 0.66
C ASP A 107 -16.31 4.22 1.74
N MET A 108 -16.34 3.48 2.85
CA MET A 108 -15.29 3.52 3.89
C MET A 108 -13.94 3.10 3.33
N LEU A 109 -13.86 2.00 2.57
CA LEU A 109 -12.61 1.51 1.97
C LEU A 109 -12.05 2.50 0.94
N GLU A 110 -12.92 3.04 0.07
CA GLU A 110 -12.58 4.02 -0.97
C GLU A 110 -12.35 5.44 -0.42
N SER A 111 -12.59 5.66 0.88
CA SER A 111 -12.31 6.94 1.51
C SER A 111 -10.82 7.16 1.83
N SER A 112 -10.00 6.14 1.59
CA SER A 112 -8.54 6.14 1.82
C SER A 112 -7.80 7.14 0.93
N VAL A 113 -8.32 7.42 -0.26
CA VAL A 113 -7.80 8.44 -1.19
C VAL A 113 -8.88 9.49 -1.43
N ARG A 114 -8.55 10.75 -1.15
CA ARG A 114 -9.48 11.88 -1.29
C ARG A 114 -8.90 12.98 -2.17
N ALA A 115 -9.77 13.86 -2.66
CA ALA A 115 -9.34 15.09 -3.32
C ALA A 115 -8.49 15.93 -2.36
N GLY A 116 -7.25 16.19 -2.76
CA GLY A 116 -6.25 16.88 -1.97
C GLY A 116 -6.01 18.31 -2.45
N GLN A 117 -4.74 18.71 -2.41
CA GLN A 117 -4.32 20.07 -2.75
C GLN A 117 -4.72 20.46 -4.18
N LEU A 118 -5.30 21.66 -4.31
CA LEU A 118 -5.62 22.26 -5.59
C LEU A 118 -4.35 22.55 -6.40
N ILE A 119 -4.32 22.05 -7.63
CA ILE A 119 -3.29 22.35 -8.63
C ILE A 119 -3.77 23.50 -9.52
N ARG A 120 -5.02 23.42 -9.99
CA ARG A 120 -5.60 24.38 -10.92
C ARG A 120 -7.07 24.67 -10.61
N ASP A 121 -7.38 25.95 -10.55
CA ASP A 121 -8.74 26.49 -10.56
C ASP A 121 -9.11 26.84 -12.01
N GLY A 122 -10.19 26.25 -12.54
CA GLY A 122 -10.60 26.40 -13.94
C GLY A 122 -9.72 25.65 -14.96
N LEU A 123 -9.82 24.32 -14.95
CA LEU A 123 -9.38 23.44 -16.03
C LEU A 123 -10.25 23.63 -17.29
N ILE A 124 -9.83 23.06 -18.42
CA ILE A 124 -10.66 22.98 -19.63
C ILE A 124 -11.94 22.18 -19.38
N GLY A 125 -13.01 22.53 -20.09
CA GLY A 125 -14.22 21.71 -20.18
C GLY A 125 -13.92 20.39 -20.90
N LEU A 126 -14.24 19.28 -20.26
CA LEU A 126 -14.03 17.92 -20.77
C LEU A 126 -15.40 17.32 -21.10
N LEU A 127 -15.50 16.59 -22.20
CA LEU A 127 -16.71 15.83 -22.54
C LEU A 127 -16.67 14.45 -21.89
N ALA A 128 -17.83 13.91 -21.52
CA ALA A 128 -17.94 12.53 -21.07
C ALA A 128 -17.24 11.56 -22.06
N GLY A 129 -16.36 10.69 -21.55
CA GLY A 129 -15.54 9.80 -22.35
C GLY A 129 -14.15 10.36 -22.75
N GLN A 130 -13.85 11.62 -22.45
CA GLN A 130 -12.53 12.21 -22.70
C GLN A 130 -11.51 11.81 -21.63
N ASP A 131 -10.29 11.43 -22.07
CA ASP A 131 -9.21 10.88 -21.23
C ASP A 131 -7.90 11.70 -21.30
N SER A 132 -7.98 12.92 -21.85
CA SER A 132 -6.83 13.79 -22.02
C SER A 132 -7.18 15.27 -21.98
N PHE A 133 -6.21 16.09 -21.55
CA PHE A 133 -6.30 17.55 -21.61
C PHE A 133 -4.95 18.18 -21.99
N PRO A 134 -4.92 19.42 -22.52
CA PRO A 134 -3.68 20.02 -22.99
C PRO A 134 -2.65 20.26 -21.87
N ARG A 135 -1.38 19.96 -22.14
CA ARG A 135 -0.24 20.18 -21.22
C ARG A 135 -0.10 21.62 -20.69
N PRO A 136 -0.47 22.70 -21.42
CA PRO A 136 -0.44 24.06 -20.90
C PRO A 136 -1.24 24.28 -19.60
N TYR A 137 -2.25 23.45 -19.30
CA TYR A 137 -3.00 23.57 -18.05
C TYR A 137 -2.21 23.15 -16.79
N LEU A 138 -1.05 22.51 -16.97
CA LEU A 138 -0.07 22.25 -15.90
C LEU A 138 0.93 23.41 -15.72
N GLN A 139 0.74 24.52 -16.42
CA GLN A 139 1.63 25.67 -16.36
C GLN A 139 0.87 26.90 -15.83
N SER A 140 1.49 27.59 -14.88
CA SER A 140 1.03 28.88 -14.37
C SER A 140 2.07 29.95 -14.65
N MET A 141 1.62 31.17 -14.93
CA MET A 141 2.48 32.31 -15.22
C MET A 141 2.19 33.41 -14.22
N TYR A 142 3.24 34.02 -13.67
CA TYR A 142 3.13 35.29 -12.95
C TYR A 142 4.16 36.27 -13.49
N ARG A 143 3.80 37.55 -13.51
CA ARG A 143 4.67 38.62 -14.00
C ARG A 143 5.25 39.39 -12.82
N PHE A 144 6.56 39.53 -12.79
CA PHE A 144 7.26 40.31 -11.77
C PHE A 144 8.41 41.08 -12.42
N ASN A 145 8.52 42.38 -12.16
CA ASN A 145 9.53 43.27 -12.78
C ASN A 145 9.64 43.15 -14.31
N ASP A 146 8.50 43.17 -15.02
CA ASP A 146 8.44 43.02 -16.49
C ASP A 146 9.12 41.77 -17.06
N ARG A 147 9.25 40.73 -16.23
CA ARG A 147 9.69 39.39 -16.62
C ARG A 147 8.60 38.38 -16.29
N ASP A 148 8.32 37.51 -17.24
CA ASP A 148 7.37 36.41 -17.07
C ASP A 148 8.07 35.23 -16.39
N TYR A 149 7.51 34.77 -15.29
CA TYR A 149 7.97 33.59 -14.57
C TYR A 149 6.94 32.48 -14.73
N TRP A 150 7.43 31.29 -15.06
CA TRP A 150 6.61 30.11 -15.32
C TRP A 150 6.82 29.10 -14.21
N ALA A 151 5.73 28.66 -13.59
CA ALA A 151 5.72 27.55 -12.65
C ALA A 151 5.00 26.36 -13.31
N ASN A 152 5.74 25.26 -13.49
CA ASN A 152 5.26 24.04 -14.11
C ASN A 152 4.97 23.00 -13.04
N VAL A 153 3.87 22.28 -13.21
CA VAL A 153 3.54 21.08 -12.45
C VAL A 153 4.01 19.88 -13.25
N THR A 154 4.68 18.95 -12.58
CA THR A 154 5.03 17.63 -13.14
C THR A 154 4.12 16.59 -12.54
N LEU A 155 3.42 15.87 -13.41
CA LEU A 155 2.67 14.68 -13.06
C LEU A 155 3.47 13.45 -13.50
N LEU A 156 3.61 12.46 -12.62
CA LEU A 156 4.38 11.25 -12.88
C LEU A 156 3.48 10.17 -13.48
N GLN A 157 4.04 9.30 -14.32
CA GLN A 157 3.35 8.08 -14.73
C GLN A 157 2.94 7.26 -13.51
N GLY A 158 1.71 6.72 -13.51
CA GLY A 158 1.13 6.00 -12.38
C GLY A 158 0.60 6.88 -11.26
N GLN A 159 0.81 8.21 -11.32
CA GLN A 159 0.30 9.13 -10.31
C GLN A 159 -1.23 9.24 -10.41
N ILE A 160 -1.90 9.09 -9.28
CA ILE A 160 -3.34 9.35 -9.17
C ILE A 160 -3.56 10.84 -8.91
N ILE A 161 -4.46 11.44 -9.66
CA ILE A 161 -4.94 12.82 -9.51
C ILE A 161 -6.46 12.82 -9.40
N CYS A 162 -7.04 13.94 -8.96
CA CYS A 162 -8.49 14.13 -8.95
C CYS A 162 -8.88 15.31 -9.85
N ILE A 163 -9.81 15.07 -10.77
CA ILE A 163 -10.52 16.11 -11.52
C ILE A 163 -11.90 16.21 -10.91
N SER A 164 -12.29 17.40 -10.45
CA SER A 164 -13.52 17.61 -9.69
C SER A 164 -14.36 18.73 -10.28
N VAL A 165 -15.68 18.62 -10.15
CA VAL A 165 -16.63 19.70 -10.45
C VAL A 165 -17.20 20.20 -9.13
N GLU A 166 -16.87 21.44 -8.79
CA GLU A 166 -17.19 22.05 -7.51
C GLU A 166 -17.86 23.42 -7.69
N TYR A 167 -18.99 23.61 -7.01
CA TYR A 167 -19.69 24.90 -6.86
C TYR A 167 -20.75 24.83 -5.75
N GLU A 168 -21.08 25.98 -5.16
CA GLU A 168 -22.12 26.09 -4.15
C GLU A 168 -23.54 26.12 -4.73
N GLY A 169 -24.54 25.84 -3.90
CA GLY A 169 -25.96 25.95 -4.27
C GLY A 169 -26.56 24.71 -4.94
N ASN A 170 -27.60 24.94 -5.76
CA ASN A 170 -28.36 23.87 -6.42
C ASN A 170 -27.51 23.18 -7.49
N GLU A 171 -27.64 21.87 -7.60
CA GLU A 171 -26.93 21.09 -8.61
C GLU A 171 -27.40 21.41 -10.03
N ASP A 172 -26.45 21.63 -10.94
CA ASP A 172 -26.68 21.85 -12.36
C ASP A 172 -26.90 20.50 -13.07
N ALA A 173 -27.94 20.41 -13.88
CA ALA A 173 -28.32 19.17 -14.54
C ALA A 173 -27.33 18.71 -15.63
N ARG A 174 -26.56 19.64 -16.22
CA ARG A 174 -25.57 19.35 -17.25
C ARG A 174 -24.19 19.08 -16.63
N TYR A 175 -23.87 19.77 -15.55
CA TYR A 175 -22.57 19.73 -14.87
C TYR A 175 -22.74 19.29 -13.41
N PRO A 176 -23.06 18.01 -13.14
CA PRO A 176 -23.24 17.52 -11.77
C PRO A 176 -21.94 17.65 -10.96
N ARG A 177 -22.05 17.72 -9.62
CA ARG A 177 -20.87 17.78 -8.75
C ARG A 177 -20.30 16.38 -8.57
N PHE A 178 -19.01 16.22 -8.79
CA PHE A 178 -18.32 14.94 -8.60
C PHE A 178 -16.82 15.10 -8.38
N GLU A 179 -16.20 14.04 -7.87
CA GLU A 179 -14.75 13.83 -7.82
C GLU A 179 -14.38 12.64 -8.71
N HIS A 180 -13.49 12.86 -9.67
CA HIS A 180 -13.02 11.83 -10.59
C HIS A 180 -11.54 11.56 -10.39
N PHE A 181 -11.23 10.40 -9.83
CA PHE A 181 -9.87 9.93 -9.63
C PHE A 181 -9.36 9.25 -10.89
N CYS A 182 -8.20 9.69 -11.39
CA CYS A 182 -7.59 9.13 -12.59
C CYS A 182 -6.06 9.01 -12.48
N GLU A 183 -5.51 8.00 -13.14
CA GLU A 183 -4.10 7.66 -13.17
C GLU A 183 -3.43 8.22 -14.43
N ILE A 184 -2.31 8.92 -14.24
CA ILE A 184 -1.51 9.52 -15.31
C ILE A 184 -0.75 8.44 -16.09
N GLN A 185 -0.94 8.42 -17.40
CA GLN A 185 -0.42 7.34 -18.26
C GLN A 185 1.04 7.51 -18.64
N ARG A 186 1.58 8.73 -18.55
CA ARG A 186 2.99 9.04 -18.82
C ARG A 186 3.44 10.26 -18.04
N THR A 187 4.69 10.26 -17.62
CA THR A 187 5.28 11.42 -16.94
C THR A 187 5.23 12.64 -17.86
N VAL A 188 4.67 13.74 -17.35
CA VAL A 188 4.44 14.97 -18.10
C VAL A 188 4.66 16.20 -17.22
N THR A 189 5.49 17.13 -17.69
CA THR A 189 5.74 18.42 -17.05
C THR A 189 5.05 19.52 -17.83
N GLY A 190 4.53 20.57 -17.18
CA GLY A 190 3.93 21.73 -17.84
C GLY A 190 4.78 22.33 -18.97
N GLY A 191 4.10 22.85 -20.00
CA GLY A 191 4.73 23.52 -21.16
C GLY A 191 3.75 23.76 -22.30
N GLN A 192 4.23 24.36 -23.38
CA GLN A 192 3.38 24.97 -24.42
C GLN A 192 2.66 23.97 -25.34
N GLU A 193 3.19 22.76 -25.50
CA GLU A 193 2.65 21.76 -26.43
C GLU A 193 2.53 20.37 -25.80
N GLY A 194 1.59 19.58 -26.31
CA GLY A 194 1.34 18.20 -25.89
C GLY A 194 0.11 18.03 -25.02
N GLN A 195 -0.15 16.79 -24.63
CA GLN A 195 -1.31 16.38 -23.83
C GLN A 195 -0.89 15.81 -22.48
N VAL A 196 -1.80 15.84 -21.52
CA VAL A 196 -1.80 14.99 -20.33
C VAL A 196 -2.80 13.87 -20.63
N GLN A 197 -2.37 12.61 -20.52
CA GLN A 197 -3.22 11.45 -20.72
C GLN A 197 -3.45 10.77 -19.38
N PHE A 198 -4.71 10.44 -19.09
CA PHE A 198 -5.11 9.84 -17.83
C PHE A 198 -6.16 8.74 -18.07
N LYS A 199 -6.33 7.82 -17.12
CA LYS A 199 -7.41 6.82 -17.15
C LYS A 199 -8.00 6.62 -15.75
N PRO A 200 -9.31 6.33 -15.61
CA PRO A 200 -10.32 6.23 -16.67
C PRO A 200 -10.72 7.60 -17.26
N PRO A 201 -11.40 7.63 -18.44
CA PRO A 201 -11.98 8.85 -19.00
C PRO A 201 -13.02 9.47 -18.06
N ILE A 202 -13.32 10.75 -18.25
CA ILE A 202 -14.27 11.48 -17.39
C ILE A 202 -15.72 10.95 -17.57
N PRO A 203 -16.49 10.77 -16.48
CA PRO A 203 -17.81 10.14 -16.55
C PRO A 203 -18.92 11.11 -16.99
N PHE A 204 -18.76 12.40 -16.74
CA PHE A 204 -19.72 13.46 -17.06
C PHE A 204 -19.03 14.64 -17.71
N ASP A 205 -19.78 15.43 -18.46
CA ASP A 205 -19.30 16.69 -19.00
C ASP A 205 -18.88 17.62 -17.85
N THR A 206 -17.79 18.37 -18.06
CA THR A 206 -17.34 19.39 -17.12
C THR A 206 -17.43 20.79 -17.72
N PRO A 207 -17.73 21.81 -16.90
CA PRO A 207 -17.82 23.18 -17.38
C PRO A 207 -16.43 23.68 -17.80
N ASP A 208 -16.37 24.42 -18.92
CA ASP A 208 -15.16 25.15 -19.27
C ASP A 208 -14.91 26.28 -18.25
N ARG A 209 -13.68 26.79 -18.21
CA ARG A 209 -13.24 27.78 -17.21
C ARG A 209 -14.17 29.00 -17.11
N ASP A 210 -14.72 29.45 -18.22
CA ASP A 210 -15.54 30.67 -18.32
C ASP A 210 -17.04 30.40 -18.11
N VAL A 211 -17.46 29.15 -17.95
CA VAL A 211 -18.86 28.80 -17.65
C VAL A 211 -19.16 29.16 -16.20
N VAL A 212 -20.27 29.86 -15.97
CA VAL A 212 -20.72 30.32 -14.64
C VAL A 212 -21.89 29.47 -14.16
N ILE A 213 -21.75 28.84 -13.00
CA ILE A 213 -22.79 28.04 -12.33
C ILE A 213 -23.04 28.66 -10.95
N ASN A 214 -24.28 29.00 -10.63
CA ASN A 214 -24.66 29.64 -9.37
C ASN A 214 -23.83 30.89 -8.99
N GLY A 215 -23.30 31.60 -10.00
CA GLY A 215 -22.46 32.79 -9.79
C GLY A 215 -20.96 32.50 -9.67
N GLU A 216 -20.54 31.24 -9.74
CA GLU A 216 -19.14 30.81 -9.67
C GLU A 216 -18.62 30.36 -11.04
N SER A 217 -17.40 30.75 -11.40
CA SER A 217 -16.69 30.29 -12.60
C SER A 217 -15.49 29.41 -12.22
N GLY A 218 -14.93 28.65 -13.16
CA GLY A 218 -13.76 27.79 -12.88
C GLY A 218 -14.09 26.52 -12.11
N CYS A 219 -15.35 26.07 -12.19
CA CYS A 219 -15.87 24.94 -11.41
C CYS A 219 -15.14 23.60 -11.67
N THR A 220 -14.47 23.42 -12.82
CA THR A 220 -13.63 22.26 -13.08
C THR A 220 -12.25 22.45 -12.45
N LYS A 221 -11.91 21.64 -11.46
CA LYS A 221 -10.68 21.75 -10.68
C LYS A 221 -9.78 20.54 -10.86
N LEU A 222 -8.48 20.78 -10.99
CA LEU A 222 -7.45 19.75 -10.98
C LEU A 222 -6.76 19.72 -9.61
N ARG A 223 -6.71 18.56 -8.98
CA ARG A 223 -6.19 18.36 -7.63
C ARG A 223 -5.21 17.20 -7.56
N LEU A 224 -4.24 17.31 -6.66
CA LEU A 224 -3.52 16.14 -6.15
C LEU A 224 -4.47 15.31 -5.29
N THR A 225 -4.10 14.06 -5.01
CA THR A 225 -4.80 13.24 -4.01
C THR A 225 -4.11 13.32 -2.66
N SER A 226 -4.88 13.27 -1.58
CA SER A 226 -4.37 12.99 -0.24
C SER A 226 -4.72 11.56 0.18
N GLN A 227 -3.82 10.92 0.91
CA GLN A 227 -4.08 9.62 1.53
C GLN A 227 -4.41 9.82 3.01
N ASN A 228 -5.52 9.24 3.46
CA ASN A 228 -5.87 9.15 4.87
C ASN A 228 -5.90 7.68 5.28
N ALA A 229 -5.30 7.35 6.43
CA ALA A 229 -5.35 6.01 7.01
C ALA A 229 -6.62 5.85 7.88
N ASP A 230 -7.79 6.15 7.30
CA ASP A 230 -9.08 6.07 8.02
C ASP A 230 -9.52 4.60 8.23
N VAL A 231 -8.91 3.67 7.50
CA VAL A 231 -9.13 2.22 7.63
C VAL A 231 -7.82 1.54 8.01
N LYS A 232 -7.85 0.73 9.07
CA LYS A 232 -6.75 -0.18 9.43
C LYS A 232 -7.09 -1.57 8.94
N TYR A 233 -6.13 -2.23 8.31
CA TYR A 233 -6.29 -3.61 7.88
C TYR A 233 -5.58 -4.54 8.86
N HIS A 234 -6.24 -5.64 9.20
CA HIS A 234 -5.71 -6.70 10.03
C HIS A 234 -5.73 -8.00 9.23
N GLY A 235 -4.56 -8.50 8.89
CA GLY A 235 -4.43 -9.76 8.17
C GLY A 235 -3.67 -10.81 8.97
N VAL A 236 -3.23 -11.82 8.25
CA VAL A 236 -2.58 -13.01 8.79
C VAL A 236 -1.45 -13.45 7.88
N THR A 237 -0.39 -13.96 8.48
CA THR A 237 0.81 -14.46 7.81
C THR A 237 1.36 -15.67 8.56
N ARG A 238 2.46 -16.24 8.08
CA ARG A 238 3.19 -17.31 8.77
C ARG A 238 4.63 -16.90 9.06
N LEU A 239 5.18 -17.45 10.14
CA LEU A 239 6.62 -17.38 10.40
C LEU A 239 7.40 -18.13 9.32
N THR A 240 8.52 -17.54 8.88
CA THR A 240 9.42 -18.18 7.90
C THR A 240 10.49 -19.06 8.55
N ALA A 241 10.70 -18.91 9.86
CA ALA A 241 11.66 -19.66 10.65
C ALA A 241 11.14 -19.84 12.08
N GLU A 242 11.69 -20.80 12.82
CA GLU A 242 11.44 -20.91 14.26
C GLU A 242 11.87 -19.62 14.98
N ASN A 243 11.06 -19.16 15.94
CA ASN A 243 11.31 -17.91 16.63
C ASN A 243 10.87 -17.94 18.11
N SER A 244 11.67 -17.31 18.95
CA SER A 244 11.40 -17.01 20.37
C SER A 244 11.92 -15.61 20.77
N SER A 245 12.29 -14.79 19.78
CA SER A 245 12.91 -13.48 19.96
C SER A 245 11.88 -12.35 19.80
N SER A 246 12.34 -11.10 19.85
CA SER A 246 11.49 -9.94 19.58
C SER A 246 11.43 -9.55 18.10
N LEU A 247 12.21 -10.16 17.21
CA LEU A 247 12.16 -9.88 15.77
C LEU A 247 11.59 -11.09 15.04
N LEU A 248 10.34 -10.99 14.60
CA LEU A 248 9.64 -12.06 13.90
C LEU A 248 9.87 -11.96 12.41
N ALA A 249 10.45 -12.99 11.79
CA ALA A 249 10.52 -13.10 10.33
C ALA A 249 9.20 -13.71 9.82
N VAL A 250 8.50 -13.00 8.94
CA VAL A 250 7.18 -13.36 8.42
C VAL A 250 7.17 -13.36 6.89
N GLN A 251 6.26 -14.13 6.30
CA GLN A 251 6.19 -14.27 4.84
C GLN A 251 5.84 -12.95 4.15
N ASN A 252 4.91 -12.19 4.73
CA ASN A 252 4.41 -10.93 4.20
C ASN A 252 3.90 -10.03 5.33
N THR A 253 4.03 -8.72 5.14
CA THR A 253 3.45 -7.69 6.02
C THR A 253 2.42 -6.80 5.33
N VAL A 254 2.24 -7.02 4.03
CA VAL A 254 1.24 -6.40 3.17
C VAL A 254 0.39 -7.47 2.48
N ALA A 255 -0.80 -7.10 2.06
CA ALA A 255 -1.67 -7.94 1.24
C ALA A 255 -2.40 -7.12 0.17
N GLU A 256 -2.91 -7.79 -0.85
CA GLU A 256 -3.67 -7.17 -1.93
C GLU A 256 -5.17 -7.16 -1.58
N LEU A 257 -5.75 -5.97 -1.44
CA LEU A 257 -7.18 -5.73 -1.25
C LEU A 257 -7.99 -5.97 -2.53
N LEU A 258 -7.34 -5.86 -3.69
CA LEU A 258 -7.91 -6.18 -4.98
C LEU A 258 -6.97 -7.14 -5.69
N PRO A 259 -7.49 -8.24 -6.26
CA PRO A 259 -6.67 -9.11 -7.10
C PRO A 259 -6.23 -8.34 -8.34
N ARG A 260 -4.94 -8.43 -8.65
CA ARG A 260 -4.36 -7.78 -9.83
C ARG A 260 -3.79 -8.81 -10.78
N VAL A 261 -4.00 -8.58 -12.07
CA VAL A 261 -3.40 -9.42 -13.10
C VAL A 261 -1.93 -9.00 -13.23
N LYS A 262 -1.03 -9.90 -12.85
CA LYS A 262 0.40 -9.76 -13.02
C LYS A 262 0.81 -10.43 -14.31
N THR A 263 1.42 -9.68 -15.22
CA THR A 263 1.91 -10.20 -16.50
C THR A 263 3.38 -9.83 -16.65
N ALA A 264 4.18 -10.80 -17.08
CA ALA A 264 5.55 -10.54 -17.47
C ALA A 264 5.56 -9.84 -18.84
N LYS A 265 6.07 -8.60 -18.89
CA LYS A 265 6.37 -7.90 -20.13
C LYS A 265 7.84 -8.13 -20.47
N PRO A 266 8.16 -8.94 -21.50
CA PRO A 266 9.55 -9.16 -21.88
C PRO A 266 10.14 -7.90 -22.50
N HIS A 267 11.36 -7.56 -22.10
CA HIS A 267 12.20 -6.56 -22.75
C HIS A 267 13.48 -7.28 -23.21
N ALA A 268 13.73 -7.25 -24.51
CA ALA A 268 14.87 -7.96 -25.10
C ALA A 268 15.82 -6.98 -25.81
N GLY A 269 17.10 -7.33 -25.84
CA GLY A 269 18.15 -6.57 -26.50
C GLY A 269 18.43 -5.21 -25.86
N LEU A 270 18.14 -5.05 -24.56
CA LEU A 270 18.47 -3.84 -23.83
C LEU A 270 19.98 -3.69 -23.76
N SER A 271 20.48 -2.46 -23.89
CA SER A 271 21.90 -2.13 -23.72
C SER A 271 22.09 -1.26 -22.50
N LEU A 272 23.35 -1.10 -22.08
CA LEU A 272 23.70 0.00 -21.19
C LEU A 272 23.38 1.32 -21.91
N SER A 273 22.84 2.30 -21.19
CA SER A 273 22.36 3.54 -21.78
C SER A 273 23.51 4.36 -22.38
N ALA A 274 23.67 4.30 -23.68
CA ALA A 274 24.06 5.43 -24.49
C ALA A 274 22.88 5.69 -25.43
N GLN A 275 22.38 6.92 -25.49
CA GLN A 275 21.50 7.28 -26.59
C GLN A 275 22.28 7.04 -27.90
N GLY A 276 21.86 6.09 -28.71
CA GLY A 276 22.40 5.89 -30.06
C GLY A 276 22.53 4.42 -30.44
N THR A 277 21.83 4.05 -31.51
CA THR A 277 22.03 2.80 -32.24
C THR A 277 23.34 2.82 -33.02
N SER A 278 24.03 1.68 -33.04
CA SER A 278 25.20 1.34 -33.87
C SER A 278 26.57 1.76 -33.33
N ASP A 279 27.53 0.88 -33.61
CA ASP A 279 28.95 0.83 -33.26
C ASP A 279 29.71 2.15 -33.55
N VAL A 280 29.63 3.11 -32.63
CA VAL A 280 30.21 4.46 -32.74
C VAL A 280 30.88 4.82 -31.41
N PRO A 281 32.10 5.41 -31.40
CA PRO A 281 32.81 5.79 -30.17
C PRO A 281 31.91 6.49 -29.14
N SER A 282 32.01 6.07 -27.88
CA SER A 282 31.15 6.56 -26.80
C SER A 282 31.22 8.08 -26.64
N GLN A 283 30.08 8.73 -26.41
CA GLN A 283 30.08 10.05 -25.75
C GLN A 283 30.81 9.92 -24.41
N VAL A 284 31.53 10.97 -23.98
CA VAL A 284 32.39 10.93 -22.78
C VAL A 284 31.67 10.34 -21.57
N ILE A 285 32.16 9.20 -21.09
CA ILE A 285 31.65 8.55 -19.89
C ILE A 285 32.28 9.19 -18.66
N LYS A 286 31.44 9.50 -17.68
CA LYS A 286 31.89 10.11 -16.43
C LYS A 286 31.87 9.10 -15.30
N ARG A 287 32.94 9.06 -14.52
CA ARG A 287 33.08 8.25 -13.32
C ARG A 287 32.29 8.89 -12.18
N VAL A 288 31.61 8.07 -11.39
CA VAL A 288 30.87 8.52 -10.20
C VAL A 288 31.45 7.87 -8.95
N VAL A 289 31.82 8.68 -7.96
CA VAL A 289 32.24 8.23 -6.64
C VAL A 289 31.29 8.78 -5.58
N SER A 290 31.02 8.02 -4.52
CA SER A 290 30.05 8.40 -3.49
C SER A 290 30.60 8.23 -2.07
N LEU A 291 30.16 9.11 -1.18
CA LEU A 291 30.42 9.04 0.26
C LEU A 291 29.10 9.03 1.02
N PRO A 292 29.00 8.35 2.19
CA PRO A 292 27.79 8.39 3.01
C PRO A 292 27.50 9.82 3.48
N GLU A 293 26.23 10.20 3.56
CA GLU A 293 25.85 11.52 4.08
C GLU A 293 25.97 11.54 5.61
N VAL A 294 26.72 12.51 6.13
CA VAL A 294 26.82 12.79 7.56
C VAL A 294 25.98 14.03 7.91
N SER A 295 25.08 13.89 8.89
CA SER A 295 24.23 14.98 9.38
C SER A 295 25.09 16.18 9.84
N GLY A 296 24.73 17.38 9.40
CA GLY A 296 25.44 18.63 9.74
C GLY A 296 26.72 18.93 8.95
N GLN A 297 27.23 17.99 8.13
CA GLN A 297 28.45 18.21 7.34
C GLN A 297 28.15 18.99 6.05
N SER A 298 28.88 20.06 5.76
CA SER A 298 28.64 20.91 4.57
C SER A 298 29.68 20.75 3.46
N THR A 299 30.80 20.08 3.74
CA THR A 299 31.91 19.89 2.81
C THR A 299 32.32 18.43 2.80
N TYR A 300 32.47 17.86 1.61
CA TYR A 300 32.86 16.47 1.37
C TYR A 300 34.12 16.46 0.52
N ILE A 301 35.10 15.65 0.90
CA ILE A 301 36.39 15.56 0.22
C ILE A 301 36.46 14.20 -0.44
N PHE A 302 36.59 14.19 -1.77
CA PHE A 302 36.77 12.99 -2.58
C PHE A 302 38.24 12.84 -2.96
N ASP A 303 38.77 11.63 -2.84
CA ASP A 303 40.05 11.26 -3.45
C ASP A 303 39.81 10.91 -4.91
N VAL A 304 40.37 11.72 -5.81
CA VAL A 304 40.21 11.63 -7.27
C VAL A 304 41.58 11.74 -7.95
N PRO A 305 42.49 10.77 -7.72
CA PRO A 305 43.84 10.81 -8.27
C PRO A 305 43.88 10.78 -9.81
N ASP A 306 42.82 10.28 -10.43
CA ASP A 306 42.62 10.15 -11.85
C ASP A 306 41.75 11.26 -12.46
N LEU A 307 41.43 12.35 -11.77
CA LEU A 307 40.65 13.44 -12.39
C LEU A 307 41.45 14.17 -13.47
N ILE A 308 40.90 14.31 -14.68
CA ILE A 308 41.44 15.22 -15.70
C ILE A 308 40.98 16.66 -15.39
N ASN A 309 41.88 17.48 -14.86
CA ASN A 309 41.58 18.85 -14.45
C ASN A 309 42.28 19.89 -15.33
N THR A 310 41.89 19.99 -16.60
CA THR A 310 42.43 20.98 -17.54
C THR A 310 41.38 22.02 -17.93
N ASP A 311 41.84 23.20 -18.38
CA ASP A 311 40.93 24.24 -18.86
C ASP A 311 40.14 23.80 -20.10
N PHE A 312 40.75 22.97 -20.96
CA PHE A 312 40.08 22.38 -22.11
C PHE A 312 38.89 21.51 -21.68
N VAL A 313 39.10 20.53 -20.81
CA VAL A 313 38.04 19.62 -20.36
C VAL A 313 36.96 20.34 -19.55
N ASN A 314 37.37 21.21 -18.62
CA ASN A 314 36.43 21.83 -17.70
C ASN A 314 35.64 23.00 -18.32
N LYS A 315 36.31 23.88 -19.08
CA LYS A 315 35.72 25.14 -19.57
C LYS A 315 35.31 25.04 -21.03
N VAL A 316 36.15 24.44 -21.88
CA VAL A 316 35.89 24.38 -23.33
C VAL A 316 34.85 23.28 -23.64
N LEU A 317 35.01 22.08 -23.08
CA LEU A 317 34.04 20.99 -23.23
C LEU A 317 32.87 21.06 -22.24
N GLY A 318 32.98 21.88 -21.18
CA GLY A 318 31.96 22.00 -20.15
C GLY A 318 31.82 20.76 -19.27
N LEU A 319 32.86 19.92 -19.18
CA LEU A 319 32.87 18.65 -18.46
C LEU A 319 33.48 18.78 -17.06
N ALA A 320 33.35 19.95 -16.44
CA ALA A 320 33.83 20.20 -15.09
C ALA A 320 33.22 19.22 -14.07
N PRO A 321 33.99 18.79 -13.05
CA PRO A 321 33.51 17.84 -12.04
C PRO A 321 32.31 18.42 -11.29
N LYS A 322 31.28 17.59 -11.10
CA LYS A 322 29.99 18.00 -10.55
C LYS A 322 29.61 17.14 -9.37
N ALA A 323 29.30 17.79 -8.24
CA ALA A 323 28.80 17.10 -7.06
C ALA A 323 27.26 17.14 -7.01
N SER A 324 26.66 16.10 -6.44
CA SER A 324 25.21 15.99 -6.23
C SER A 324 24.86 15.31 -4.91
N GLY A 325 23.64 15.55 -4.39
CA GLY A 325 23.16 15.03 -3.10
C GLY A 325 21.69 15.34 -2.81
N ILE A 326 21.19 14.91 -1.65
CA ILE A 326 19.76 14.65 -1.30
C ILE A 326 18.75 15.81 -1.49
N ARG A 327 19.14 17.09 -1.52
CA ARG A 327 18.16 18.20 -1.55
C ARG A 327 18.45 19.22 -2.65
N SER A 328 17.47 19.44 -3.54
CA SER A 328 17.53 20.39 -4.66
C SER A 328 17.56 21.87 -4.23
N SER A 329 17.48 22.16 -2.92
CA SER A 329 17.73 23.47 -2.32
C SER A 329 19.21 23.81 -2.16
N TYR A 330 20.13 22.86 -2.38
CA TYR A 330 21.57 23.11 -2.27
C TYR A 330 22.23 23.34 -3.63
N ARG A 331 23.02 24.40 -3.72
CA ARG A 331 24.02 24.56 -4.79
C ARG A 331 25.33 23.94 -4.34
N TRP A 332 25.83 23.03 -5.16
CA TRP A 332 27.13 22.41 -4.97
C TRP A 332 28.18 23.19 -5.74
N SER A 333 29.26 23.54 -5.06
CA SER A 333 30.49 24.03 -5.68
C SER A 333 31.58 22.98 -5.49
N VAL A 334 32.28 22.64 -6.56
CA VAL A 334 33.44 21.75 -6.51
C VAL A 334 34.69 22.59 -6.69
N SER A 335 35.67 22.38 -5.82
CA SER A 335 37.02 22.92 -5.94
C SER A 335 38.01 21.76 -5.94
N VAL A 336 39.00 21.81 -6.83
CA VAL A 336 39.97 20.72 -7.01
C VAL A 336 41.34 21.24 -6.62
N THR A 337 42.01 20.52 -5.72
CA THR A 337 43.39 20.82 -5.29
C THR A 337 44.19 19.53 -5.28
N GLY A 338 45.13 19.39 -6.23
CA GLY A 338 45.86 18.13 -6.43
C GLY A 338 44.91 16.98 -6.74
N SER A 339 45.12 15.82 -6.10
CA SER A 339 44.30 14.61 -6.26
C SER A 339 43.02 14.59 -5.42
N LYS A 340 42.55 15.74 -4.93
CA LYS A 340 41.36 15.85 -4.08
C LYS A 340 40.36 16.84 -4.67
N ALA A 341 39.09 16.47 -4.65
CA ALA A 341 37.97 17.33 -4.99
C ALA A 341 37.14 17.61 -3.73
N SER A 342 37.07 18.89 -3.35
CA SER A 342 36.26 19.38 -2.25
C SER A 342 34.91 19.87 -2.80
N ALA A 343 33.85 19.13 -2.48
CA ALA A 343 32.47 19.49 -2.79
C ALA A 343 31.83 20.17 -1.58
N THR A 344 31.45 21.43 -1.74
CA THR A 344 30.79 22.22 -0.69
C THR A 344 29.35 22.50 -1.08
N ARG A 345 28.41 22.21 -0.17
CA ARG A 345 27.00 22.58 -0.31
C ARG A 345 26.73 23.96 0.27
N SER A 346 25.96 24.76 -0.46
CA SER A 346 25.46 26.07 -0.05
C SER A 346 23.95 26.14 -0.22
N ILE A 347 23.24 26.80 0.70
CA ILE A 347 21.77 26.95 0.62
C ILE A 347 21.44 27.93 -0.52
N THR A 348 20.53 27.53 -1.40
CA THR A 348 19.87 28.43 -2.36
C THR A 348 18.47 28.75 -1.85
N ILE A 349 18.12 30.04 -1.80
CA ILE A 349 16.74 30.46 -1.52
C ILE A 349 15.88 30.02 -2.72
N GLY A 350 15.00 29.03 -2.53
CA GLY A 350 13.98 28.62 -3.51
C GLY A 350 14.22 27.34 -4.34
N GLY A 351 15.09 26.40 -3.93
CA GLY A 351 15.19 25.10 -4.61
C GLY A 351 14.22 24.04 -4.04
N GLY A 352 13.68 23.18 -4.91
CA GLY A 352 12.74 22.11 -4.55
C GLY A 352 13.36 20.96 -3.74
N VAL A 353 12.60 19.89 -3.51
CA VAL A 353 13.01 18.68 -2.77
C VAL A 353 13.14 17.50 -3.75
N GLY A 354 14.27 16.78 -3.74
CA GLY A 354 14.52 15.59 -4.55
C GLY A 354 14.38 14.29 -3.74
N VAL A 355 14.46 13.14 -4.40
CA VAL A 355 14.37 11.80 -3.78
C VAL A 355 15.62 11.52 -2.93
N ALA A 356 15.45 10.82 -1.82
CA ALA A 356 16.54 10.40 -0.94
C ALA A 356 17.55 9.51 -1.68
N ILE A 357 18.81 9.91 -1.70
CA ILE A 357 19.94 9.14 -2.22
C ILE A 357 20.84 8.79 -1.03
N ASN A 358 21.32 7.55 -0.91
CA ASN A 358 22.23 7.15 0.17
C ASN A 358 23.65 7.72 -0.08
N GLY A 359 23.85 9.04 0.04
CA GLY A 359 25.18 9.68 0.01
C GLY A 359 25.30 10.98 -0.79
N VAL A 360 26.52 11.53 -0.81
CA VAL A 360 26.97 12.62 -1.68
C VAL A 360 27.85 12.04 -2.78
N SER A 361 27.55 12.35 -4.03
CA SER A 361 28.30 11.84 -5.18
C SER A 361 29.07 12.94 -5.91
N LEU A 362 30.17 12.54 -6.55
CA LEU A 362 30.98 13.37 -7.44
C LEU A 362 31.12 12.67 -8.79
N GLU A 363 30.71 13.36 -9.85
CA GLU A 363 30.78 12.95 -11.25
C GLU A 363 31.94 13.68 -11.95
N TYR A 364 32.83 12.95 -12.64
CA TYR A 364 34.00 13.54 -13.32
C TYR A 364 34.58 12.69 -14.47
N VAL A 365 35.42 13.29 -15.32
CA VAL A 365 36.15 12.59 -16.41
C VAL A 365 37.45 12.00 -15.87
N SER A 366 37.63 10.68 -16.05
CA SER A 366 38.79 9.94 -15.54
C SER A 366 39.94 9.85 -16.55
N GLY A 367 41.14 10.13 -16.04
CA GLY A 367 42.45 10.01 -16.67
C GLY A 367 42.92 8.57 -16.85
N LEU A 368 42.21 7.60 -16.26
CA LEU A 368 42.43 6.17 -16.53
C LEU A 368 41.85 5.76 -17.88
N ARG A 369 40.80 6.47 -18.33
CA ARG A 369 40.07 6.15 -19.55
C ARG A 369 40.31 7.14 -20.67
N TYR A 370 40.52 8.41 -20.32
CA TYR A 370 40.75 9.45 -21.31
C TYR A 370 42.03 10.19 -21.00
N HIS A 371 42.64 10.80 -22.01
CA HIS A 371 43.65 11.81 -21.84
C HIS A 371 43.38 12.96 -22.81
N HIS A 372 43.82 14.16 -22.45
CA HIS A 372 43.74 15.32 -23.36
C HIS A 372 44.79 15.13 -24.46
N TYR A 373 44.33 15.14 -25.70
CA TYR A 373 45.16 15.00 -26.89
C TYR A 373 45.11 16.27 -27.74
N GLU A 374 46.28 16.66 -28.25
CA GLU A 374 46.45 17.77 -29.19
C GLU A 374 47.07 17.25 -30.48
N SER A 375 46.51 17.64 -31.62
CA SER A 375 46.93 17.15 -32.94
C SER A 375 48.33 17.60 -33.38
N SER A 376 49.02 18.42 -32.57
CA SER A 376 50.44 18.75 -32.76
C SER A 376 51.38 17.58 -32.48
N SER A 377 50.88 16.52 -31.82
CA SER A 377 51.59 15.25 -31.61
C SER A 377 50.87 14.10 -32.32
N PRO A 378 51.54 13.06 -32.83
CA PRO A 378 50.86 11.90 -33.41
C PRO A 378 49.94 11.22 -32.38
N LEU A 379 48.73 10.83 -32.80
CA LEU A 379 47.85 10.01 -31.96
C LEU A 379 48.55 8.65 -31.72
N PRO A 380 48.66 8.18 -30.46
CA PRO A 380 49.25 6.87 -30.21
C PRO A 380 48.47 5.78 -30.97
N SER A 381 49.17 4.80 -31.53
CA SER A 381 48.59 3.83 -32.49
C SER A 381 47.50 2.93 -31.89
N SER A 382 47.35 2.91 -30.56
CA SER A 382 46.33 2.18 -29.81
C SER A 382 45.11 3.01 -29.47
N ASP A 383 45.16 4.33 -29.68
CA ASP A 383 44.23 5.27 -29.08
C ASP A 383 43.16 5.69 -30.10
N LYS A 384 41.97 6.02 -29.60
CA LYS A 384 40.84 6.51 -30.39
C LYS A 384 40.39 7.87 -29.89
N ILE A 385 39.82 8.69 -30.76
CA ILE A 385 39.28 10.01 -30.41
C ILE A 385 37.84 9.86 -29.89
N ALA A 386 37.53 10.46 -28.75
CA ALA A 386 36.18 10.50 -28.20
C ALA A 386 35.29 11.49 -28.98
N ILE A 387 34.15 11.00 -29.47
CA ILE A 387 33.20 11.81 -30.25
C ILE A 387 32.55 12.89 -29.38
N GLY A 388 32.27 14.04 -29.98
CA GLY A 388 31.70 15.22 -29.31
C GLY A 388 32.71 16.01 -28.47
N THR A 389 34.00 15.64 -28.52
CA THR A 389 35.07 16.31 -27.76
C THR A 389 36.03 17.10 -28.63
N VAL A 390 35.85 17.08 -29.96
CA VAL A 390 36.82 17.66 -30.88
C VAL A 390 36.55 19.15 -31.08
N ILE A 391 37.55 19.97 -30.75
CA ILE A 391 37.57 21.39 -31.08
C ILE A 391 38.62 21.61 -32.15
N MET A 392 38.19 22.03 -33.34
CA MET A 392 39.05 22.09 -34.51
C MET A 392 39.19 23.50 -35.07
N THR A 393 40.41 23.85 -35.46
CA THR A 393 40.73 25.12 -36.14
C THR A 393 41.48 24.82 -37.44
N ILE A 394 41.08 25.51 -38.52
CA ILE A 394 41.83 25.54 -39.77
C ILE A 394 42.51 26.91 -39.95
N THR A 395 43.69 26.93 -40.55
CA THR A 395 44.48 28.15 -40.82
C THR A 395 44.89 28.20 -42.28
N PHE A 396 44.44 29.21 -43.04
CA PHE A 396 44.77 29.31 -44.47
C PHE A 396 46.21 29.75 -44.70
N THR A 397 46.90 29.06 -45.60
CA THR A 397 48.33 29.27 -45.90
C THR A 397 48.62 30.59 -46.63
N ASN A 398 47.61 31.18 -47.27
CA ASN A 398 47.72 32.44 -48.00
C ASN A 398 47.41 33.69 -47.14
N GLY A 399 47.26 33.53 -45.82
CA GLY A 399 46.96 34.64 -44.91
C GLY A 399 45.48 35.02 -44.82
N SER A 400 44.55 34.20 -45.33
CA SER A 400 43.09 34.43 -45.22
C SER A 400 42.52 34.25 -43.81
N GLY A 401 43.36 33.99 -42.79
CA GLY A 401 42.97 33.87 -41.39
C GLY A 401 42.59 32.45 -40.93
N ASN A 402 42.02 32.36 -39.73
CA ASN A 402 41.67 31.10 -39.06
C ASN A 402 40.15 30.93 -38.98
N ILE A 403 39.67 29.68 -39.05
CA ILE A 403 38.26 29.33 -38.85
C ILE A 403 38.16 28.21 -37.83
N VAL A 404 37.31 28.38 -36.83
CA VAL A 404 36.94 27.32 -35.88
C VAL A 404 35.77 26.53 -36.46
N LEU A 405 35.93 25.20 -36.49
CA LEU A 405 34.91 24.28 -36.95
C LEU A 405 34.19 23.66 -35.75
N ARG A 406 32.89 23.43 -35.91
CA ARG A 406 32.06 22.72 -34.95
C ARG A 406 31.83 21.30 -35.45
N GLU A 407 31.93 20.36 -34.54
CA GLU A 407 31.52 18.98 -34.77
C GLU A 407 29.98 18.93 -34.88
N THR A 408 29.50 18.33 -35.97
CA THR A 408 28.07 18.12 -36.23
C THR A 408 27.87 16.73 -36.82
N GLU A 409 26.62 16.26 -36.91
CA GLU A 409 26.29 14.98 -37.56
C GLU A 409 26.76 14.89 -39.02
N ALA A 410 26.97 16.03 -39.70
CA ALA A 410 27.47 16.09 -41.07
C ALA A 410 29.02 16.20 -41.18
N GLY A 411 29.72 16.21 -40.04
CA GLY A 411 31.16 16.41 -39.93
C GLY A 411 31.54 17.80 -39.39
N PHE A 412 32.78 18.24 -39.65
CA PHE A 412 33.33 19.50 -39.15
C PHE A 412 32.98 20.67 -40.07
N VAL A 413 32.10 21.55 -39.58
CA VAL A 413 31.55 22.67 -40.36
C VAL A 413 31.82 24.02 -39.70
N ASP A 414 31.88 25.08 -40.50
CA ASP A 414 31.94 26.46 -39.98
C ASP A 414 30.57 26.97 -39.52
N SER A 415 30.53 28.21 -39.03
CA SER A 415 29.29 28.89 -38.62
C SER A 415 28.22 29.04 -39.72
N SER A 416 28.59 28.83 -40.99
CA SER A 416 27.70 28.88 -42.16
C SER A 416 27.32 27.49 -42.67
N GLY A 417 27.73 26.42 -41.98
CA GLY A 417 27.44 25.02 -42.34
C GLY A 417 28.34 24.45 -43.43
N ARG A 418 29.43 25.13 -43.79
CA ARG A 418 30.35 24.66 -44.83
C ARG A 418 31.35 23.65 -44.26
N LYS A 419 31.46 22.47 -44.89
CA LYS A 419 32.41 21.40 -44.51
C LYS A 419 33.80 21.67 -45.10
N PHE A 420 34.83 21.54 -44.26
CA PHE A 420 36.24 21.74 -44.65
C PHE A 420 37.07 20.48 -44.54
N VAL A 421 36.75 19.62 -43.57
CA VAL A 421 37.48 18.37 -43.35
C VAL A 421 36.55 17.25 -42.88
N GLU A 422 37.08 16.05 -42.93
CA GLU A 422 36.55 14.85 -42.29
C GLU A 422 37.65 14.26 -41.40
N LEU A 423 37.29 13.83 -40.19
CA LEU A 423 38.21 13.24 -39.21
C LEU A 423 37.83 11.77 -39.04
N ASP A 424 38.82 10.89 -39.14
CA ASP A 424 38.68 9.52 -38.69
C ASP A 424 38.95 9.44 -37.18
N TYR A 425 37.95 9.04 -36.42
CA TYR A 425 38.03 8.94 -34.96
C TYR A 425 38.86 7.74 -34.49
N ALA A 426 39.13 6.77 -35.36
CA ALA A 426 39.89 5.57 -35.01
C ALA A 426 41.41 5.79 -35.06
N ASP A 427 41.89 6.65 -35.95
CA ASP A 427 43.33 6.88 -36.14
C ASP A 427 43.75 8.36 -36.20
N GLY A 428 42.79 9.28 -36.10
CA GLY A 428 43.02 10.73 -36.12
C GLY A 428 43.32 11.31 -37.51
N THR A 429 43.16 10.53 -38.58
CA THR A 429 43.44 10.98 -39.94
C THR A 429 42.46 12.07 -40.37
N VAL A 430 42.99 13.20 -40.85
CA VAL A 430 42.21 14.31 -41.38
C VAL A 430 42.21 14.31 -42.91
N THR A 431 41.03 14.19 -43.51
CA THR A 431 40.81 14.34 -44.94
C THR A 431 40.35 15.77 -45.24
N LYS A 432 41.07 16.51 -46.09
CA LYS A 432 40.73 17.91 -46.44
C LYS A 432 39.83 17.98 -47.67
N PHE A 433 38.87 18.89 -47.66
CA PHE A 433 38.09 19.26 -48.84
C PHE A 433 38.60 20.57 -49.48
N PRO A 434 38.55 20.72 -50.82
CA PRO A 434 39.03 21.94 -51.49
C PRO A 434 38.23 23.21 -51.11
N ASP A 435 38.93 24.33 -50.94
CA ASP A 435 38.34 25.67 -50.75
C ASP A 435 38.92 26.68 -51.77
N ALA A 436 38.08 27.61 -52.23
CA ALA A 436 38.45 28.64 -53.20
C ALA A 436 39.52 29.61 -52.69
N ARG A 437 39.72 29.70 -51.37
CA ARG A 437 40.78 30.49 -50.73
C ARG A 437 42.13 29.77 -50.72
N GLY A 438 42.24 28.55 -51.25
CA GLY A 438 43.49 27.80 -51.30
C GLY A 438 43.70 26.86 -50.11
N ASP A 439 44.92 26.33 -49.99
CA ASP A 439 45.27 25.30 -49.00
C ASP A 439 45.34 25.86 -47.57
N PHE A 440 45.12 24.99 -46.59
CA PHE A 440 45.05 25.31 -45.16
C PHE A 440 45.64 24.20 -44.30
N THR A 441 46.15 24.55 -43.13
CA THR A 441 46.54 23.59 -42.08
C THR A 441 45.39 23.33 -41.13
N VAL A 442 45.41 22.19 -40.44
CA VAL A 442 44.38 21.76 -39.48
C VAL A 442 45.05 21.50 -38.15
N SER A 443 44.45 22.00 -37.07
CA SER A 443 44.80 21.66 -35.70
C SER A 443 43.53 21.36 -34.90
N PHE A 444 43.56 20.34 -34.05
CA PHE A 444 42.44 20.03 -33.17
C PHE A 444 42.92 19.57 -31.79
N GLU A 445 42.06 19.75 -30.80
CA GLU A 445 42.19 19.21 -29.45
C GLU A 445 40.97 18.34 -29.15
N CYS A 446 41.16 17.25 -28.43
CA CYS A 446 40.07 16.35 -28.04
C CYS A 446 40.43 15.53 -26.78
N LEU A 447 39.48 14.72 -26.32
CA LEU A 447 39.80 13.60 -25.46
C LEU A 447 40.14 12.38 -26.34
N ALA A 448 41.23 11.72 -26.04
CA ALA A 448 41.61 10.44 -26.63
C ALA A 448 41.50 9.33 -25.57
N GLU A 449 40.96 8.19 -25.99
CA GLU A 449 40.83 6.97 -25.20
C GLU A 449 41.99 6.05 -25.59
N PRO A 450 42.92 5.72 -24.66
CA PRO A 450 43.90 4.70 -24.94
C PRO A 450 43.21 3.35 -25.13
N GLY A 451 43.76 2.49 -25.99
CA GLY A 451 43.29 1.11 -26.12
C GLY A 451 43.14 0.47 -24.74
N LEU A 452 41.93 0.01 -24.43
CA LEU A 452 41.48 -0.23 -23.05
C LEU A 452 42.39 -1.22 -22.30
N SER A 453 42.89 -0.78 -21.14
CA SER A 453 43.41 -1.64 -20.07
C SER A 453 42.39 -1.72 -18.93
N GLU A 454 41.92 -2.93 -18.64
CA GLU A 454 41.28 -3.41 -17.40
C GLU A 454 39.92 -2.80 -16.95
N GLU A 455 38.81 -3.27 -17.54
CA GLU A 455 37.44 -3.17 -16.98
C GLU A 455 36.79 -4.56 -16.85
N ASN A 456 36.71 -5.10 -15.62
CA ASN A 456 36.11 -6.42 -15.32
C ASN A 456 34.84 -6.35 -14.46
N VAL A 457 34.18 -5.19 -14.37
CA VAL A 457 32.95 -5.00 -13.57
C VAL A 457 31.90 -4.21 -14.36
N ALA A 458 30.65 -4.70 -14.38
CA ALA A 458 29.48 -3.97 -14.84
C ALA A 458 28.56 -3.61 -13.66
N ALA A 459 28.22 -2.34 -13.51
CA ALA A 459 27.26 -1.88 -12.51
C ALA A 459 26.31 -0.84 -13.13
N PHE A 460 25.02 -1.14 -13.17
CA PHE A 460 24.01 -0.26 -13.79
C PHE A 460 22.63 -0.47 -13.17
N ASN A 461 21.75 0.52 -13.37
CA ASN A 461 20.32 0.38 -13.07
C ASN A 461 19.58 -0.02 -14.34
N MET A 462 18.70 -1.01 -14.25
CA MET A 462 17.81 -1.38 -15.33
C MET A 462 16.84 -0.23 -15.65
N SER A 463 16.44 -0.14 -16.92
CA SER A 463 15.47 0.86 -17.41
C SER A 463 14.01 0.50 -17.08
N ILE A 464 13.80 -0.61 -16.38
CA ILE A 464 12.50 -1.12 -15.96
C ILE A 464 12.31 -0.97 -14.45
N THR A 465 11.06 -0.87 -14.00
CA THR A 465 10.72 -0.51 -12.62
C THR A 465 10.50 -1.71 -11.70
N SER A 466 10.12 -2.87 -12.24
CA SER A 466 9.85 -4.10 -11.46
C SER A 466 10.38 -5.34 -12.18
N PRO A 467 11.70 -5.59 -12.18
CA PRO A 467 12.31 -6.72 -12.86
C PRO A 467 11.88 -8.05 -12.25
N ILE A 468 11.73 -9.08 -13.10
CA ILE A 468 11.59 -10.48 -12.69
C ILE A 468 13.00 -11.09 -12.75
N PRO A 469 13.73 -11.25 -11.63
CA PRO A 469 15.17 -11.52 -11.65
C PRO A 469 15.53 -12.78 -12.43
N GLU A 470 14.78 -13.88 -12.26
CA GLU A 470 14.99 -15.15 -12.96
C GLU A 470 14.86 -15.10 -14.49
N THR A 471 14.34 -14.00 -15.05
CA THR A 471 14.27 -13.78 -16.50
C THR A 471 15.45 -12.99 -17.05
N PHE A 472 16.36 -12.53 -16.18
CA PHE A 472 17.54 -11.76 -16.59
C PHE A 472 18.57 -12.67 -17.26
N TYR A 473 18.94 -12.32 -18.48
CA TYR A 473 20.00 -12.94 -19.25
C TYR A 473 20.86 -11.86 -19.92
N PHE A 474 22.17 -12.04 -20.01
CA PHE A 474 23.03 -11.10 -20.70
C PHE A 474 24.11 -11.77 -21.56
N THR A 475 24.62 -11.02 -22.52
CA THR A 475 25.82 -11.32 -23.29
C THR A 475 26.74 -10.10 -23.34
N VAL A 476 28.06 -10.34 -23.35
CA VAL A 476 29.08 -9.29 -23.47
C VAL A 476 30.36 -9.89 -24.06
N ASN A 477 31.04 -9.17 -24.94
CA ASN A 477 32.33 -9.58 -25.46
C ASN A 477 33.44 -9.28 -24.45
N SER A 478 34.51 -10.09 -24.48
CA SER A 478 35.78 -9.73 -23.86
C SER A 478 36.36 -8.47 -24.48
N ALA A 479 37.23 -7.75 -23.75
CA ALA A 479 37.82 -6.50 -24.22
C ALA A 479 38.63 -6.65 -25.53
N ASP A 480 39.15 -7.84 -25.81
CA ASP A 480 39.85 -8.19 -27.06
C ASP A 480 38.89 -8.67 -28.19
N GLY A 481 37.58 -8.73 -27.93
CA GLY A 481 36.56 -9.20 -28.85
C GLY A 481 36.61 -10.69 -29.18
N SER A 482 37.48 -11.47 -28.53
CA SER A 482 37.75 -12.87 -28.88
C SER A 482 36.77 -13.87 -28.28
N THR A 483 36.13 -13.52 -27.16
CA THR A 483 35.31 -14.41 -26.34
C THR A 483 33.98 -13.75 -26.02
N LEU A 484 32.88 -14.48 -26.22
CA LEU A 484 31.55 -14.06 -25.76
C LEU A 484 31.30 -14.62 -24.35
N LEU A 485 31.10 -13.74 -23.39
CA LEU A 485 30.67 -14.05 -22.03
C LEU A 485 29.14 -13.93 -21.95
N SER A 486 28.53 -14.73 -21.09
CA SER A 486 27.08 -14.71 -20.89
C SER A 486 26.70 -15.27 -19.52
N GLY A 487 25.59 -14.81 -18.95
CA GLY A 487 25.06 -15.33 -17.70
C GLY A 487 23.58 -15.04 -17.51
N SER A 488 23.00 -15.67 -16.50
CA SER A 488 21.60 -15.50 -16.12
C SER A 488 21.46 -15.42 -14.61
N SER A 489 20.35 -14.84 -14.14
CA SER A 489 20.01 -14.77 -12.73
C SER A 489 19.03 -15.87 -12.31
N ASP A 490 19.04 -16.25 -11.03
CA ASP A 490 17.96 -17.00 -10.39
C ASP A 490 16.89 -16.07 -9.77
N ALA A 491 15.89 -16.66 -9.12
CA ALA A 491 14.80 -15.94 -8.45
C ALA A 491 15.26 -15.06 -7.28
N ALA A 492 16.41 -15.37 -6.67
CA ALA A 492 17.01 -14.59 -5.59
C ALA A 492 17.89 -13.44 -6.12
N GLY A 493 18.00 -13.29 -7.43
CA GLY A 493 18.81 -12.26 -8.06
C GLY A 493 20.28 -12.65 -8.22
N VAL A 494 20.68 -13.91 -7.96
CA VAL A 494 22.08 -14.32 -8.07
C VAL A 494 22.42 -14.61 -9.53
N ILE A 495 23.39 -13.86 -10.08
CA ILE A 495 23.82 -14.01 -11.47
C ILE A 495 25.00 -14.97 -11.55
N THR A 496 24.88 -15.99 -12.38
CA THR A 496 25.95 -16.96 -12.68
C THR A 496 26.08 -17.14 -14.19
N GLY A 497 27.27 -17.51 -14.68
CA GLY A 497 27.49 -17.62 -16.11
C GLY A 497 28.94 -17.83 -16.51
N ASN A 498 29.16 -17.98 -17.82
CA ASN A 498 30.48 -18.12 -18.41
C ASN A 498 31.28 -16.82 -18.23
N GLY A 499 32.43 -16.91 -17.56
CA GLY A 499 33.31 -15.78 -17.29
C GLY A 499 32.80 -14.81 -16.22
N VAL A 500 31.75 -15.15 -15.46
CA VAL A 500 31.25 -14.38 -14.30
C VAL A 500 31.88 -14.91 -13.01
N THR A 501 32.50 -14.03 -12.22
CA THR A 501 33.07 -14.39 -10.91
C THR A 501 32.10 -14.12 -9.76
N SER A 502 31.24 -13.11 -9.91
CA SER A 502 30.12 -12.84 -9.00
C SER A 502 29.10 -11.96 -9.71
N GLY A 503 27.83 -12.07 -9.36
CA GLY A 503 26.85 -11.09 -9.80
C GLY A 503 25.54 -11.18 -9.02
N SER A 504 24.86 -10.05 -8.94
CA SER A 504 23.63 -9.90 -8.17
C SER A 504 22.71 -8.84 -8.76
N ILE A 505 21.41 -9.08 -8.65
CA ILE A 505 20.34 -8.13 -8.88
C ILE A 505 19.72 -7.79 -7.52
N SER A 506 19.69 -6.50 -7.17
CA SER A 506 19.04 -6.01 -5.96
C SER A 506 18.18 -4.81 -6.29
N GLY A 507 16.85 -4.95 -6.15
CA GLY A 507 15.90 -3.99 -6.70
C GLY A 507 16.08 -3.87 -8.22
N ASN A 508 16.41 -2.67 -8.71
CA ASN A 508 16.68 -2.42 -10.13
C ASN A 508 18.17 -2.35 -10.46
N THR A 509 19.05 -2.57 -9.48
CA THR A 509 20.50 -2.47 -9.66
C THR A 509 21.08 -3.84 -9.99
N VAL A 510 21.85 -3.89 -11.08
CA VAL A 510 22.62 -5.05 -11.51
C VAL A 510 24.08 -4.78 -11.23
N GLN A 511 24.76 -5.74 -10.61
CA GLN A 511 26.20 -5.73 -10.42
C GLN A 511 26.77 -7.08 -10.87
N ILE A 512 27.77 -7.07 -11.75
CA ILE A 512 28.42 -8.27 -12.28
C ILE A 512 29.93 -8.04 -12.29
N SER A 513 30.70 -9.00 -11.80
CA SER A 513 32.15 -9.06 -11.91
C SER A 513 32.53 -10.21 -12.83
N PHE A 514 33.50 -9.97 -13.71
CA PHE A 514 33.98 -10.91 -14.72
C PHE A 514 35.36 -11.48 -14.34
N ALA A 515 35.67 -12.64 -14.89
CA ALA A 515 36.98 -13.31 -14.71
C ALA A 515 38.08 -12.70 -15.60
N GLN A 516 37.67 -11.95 -16.62
CA GLN A 516 38.51 -11.28 -17.61
C GLN A 516 37.85 -9.95 -18.00
N ASP A 517 38.60 -9.05 -18.61
CA ASP A 517 38.08 -7.75 -19.04
C ASP A 517 37.04 -7.88 -20.15
N VAL A 518 36.06 -6.97 -20.12
CA VAL A 518 34.92 -6.98 -21.03
C VAL A 518 34.73 -5.64 -21.73
N ASP A 519 34.18 -5.68 -22.94
CA ASP A 519 33.72 -4.49 -23.65
C ASP A 519 32.26 -4.21 -23.28
N LEU A 520 32.04 -3.29 -22.33
CA LEU A 520 30.70 -2.92 -21.87
C LEU A 520 29.82 -2.28 -22.96
N THR A 521 30.38 -1.80 -24.08
CA THR A 521 29.59 -1.28 -25.20
C THR A 521 28.87 -2.41 -25.96
N SER A 522 29.43 -3.61 -25.93
CA SER A 522 28.84 -4.84 -26.46
C SER A 522 27.79 -5.48 -25.53
N PHE A 523 27.64 -4.97 -24.30
CA PHE A 523 26.74 -5.56 -23.31
C PHE A 523 25.28 -5.48 -23.77
N ARG A 524 24.62 -6.64 -23.86
CA ARG A 524 23.19 -6.78 -24.15
C ARG A 524 22.54 -7.63 -23.08
N TYR A 525 21.33 -7.27 -22.67
CA TYR A 525 20.55 -8.06 -21.73
C TYR A 525 19.07 -8.10 -22.07
N ASP A 526 18.46 -9.20 -21.68
CA ASP A 526 17.03 -9.45 -21.73
C ASP A 526 16.53 -9.55 -20.28
N VAL A 527 15.38 -8.97 -20.00
CA VAL A 527 14.72 -9.10 -18.70
C VAL A 527 13.23 -8.82 -18.86
N SER A 528 12.40 -9.55 -18.14
CA SER A 528 10.98 -9.27 -18.07
C SER A 528 10.67 -8.34 -16.90
N GLU A 529 9.73 -7.43 -17.13
CA GLU A 529 9.16 -6.59 -16.09
C GLU A 529 7.82 -7.17 -15.64
N LEU A 530 7.58 -7.19 -14.33
CA LEU A 530 6.28 -7.50 -13.76
C LEU A 530 5.37 -6.29 -13.96
N VAL A 531 4.46 -6.38 -14.93
CA VAL A 531 3.43 -5.38 -15.16
C VAL A 531 2.17 -5.82 -14.44
N THR A 532 1.67 -4.94 -13.59
CA THR A 532 0.45 -5.17 -12.85
C THR A 532 -0.66 -4.34 -13.47
N LEU A 533 -1.71 -5.00 -13.96
CA LEU A 533 -2.90 -4.33 -14.46
C LEU A 533 -3.92 -4.21 -13.34
N ASN A 534 -4.36 -2.97 -13.10
CA ASN A 534 -5.46 -2.73 -12.17
C ASN A 534 -6.77 -3.19 -12.85
N PRO A 535 -7.59 -3.97 -12.15
CA PRO A 535 -8.90 -4.36 -12.66
C PRO A 535 -9.82 -3.14 -12.81
N PRO A 536 -10.79 -3.17 -13.74
CA PRO A 536 -11.81 -2.14 -13.83
C PRO A 536 -12.71 -2.16 -12.58
N PRO A 537 -13.16 -1.00 -12.05
CA PRO A 537 -14.02 -0.94 -10.85
C PRO A 537 -15.29 -1.79 -10.93
N GLU A 538 -15.82 -1.96 -12.14
CA GLU A 538 -17.05 -2.70 -12.42
C GLU A 538 -16.92 -4.21 -12.13
N LEU A 539 -15.70 -4.75 -12.12
CA LEU A 539 -15.46 -6.18 -11.91
C LEU A 539 -15.62 -6.58 -10.44
N PHE A 540 -15.25 -5.70 -9.51
CA PHE A 540 -15.20 -6.01 -8.07
C PHE A 540 -16.06 -5.10 -7.19
N GLY A 541 -16.65 -4.05 -7.78
CA GLY A 541 -17.44 -3.06 -7.05
C GLY A 541 -16.61 -2.20 -6.09
N LEU A 542 -15.31 -2.09 -6.35
CA LEU A 542 -14.35 -1.26 -5.64
C LEU A 542 -13.47 -0.53 -6.66
N ASN A 543 -13.28 0.77 -6.47
CA ASN A 543 -12.43 1.58 -7.33
C ASN A 543 -10.96 1.53 -6.87
N PRO A 544 -10.05 0.88 -7.61
CA PRO A 544 -8.64 0.76 -7.23
C PRO A 544 -7.94 2.11 -7.06
N LEU A 545 -8.39 3.14 -7.77
CA LEU A 545 -7.79 4.48 -7.71
C LEU A 545 -8.14 5.22 -6.41
N ARG A 546 -9.16 4.74 -5.71
CA ARG A 546 -9.60 5.29 -4.42
C ARG A 546 -9.04 4.54 -3.22
N LEU A 547 -8.25 3.49 -3.46
CA LEU A 547 -7.63 2.66 -2.43
C LEU A 547 -6.18 3.07 -2.18
N GLN A 548 -5.74 2.94 -0.92
CA GLN A 548 -4.36 3.22 -0.55
C GLN A 548 -3.39 2.30 -1.32
N ASN A 549 -2.31 2.89 -1.87
CA ASN A 549 -1.31 2.18 -2.68
C ASN A 549 -1.92 1.30 -3.79
N ALA A 550 -3.00 1.80 -4.41
CA ALA A 550 -3.80 1.10 -5.41
C ALA A 550 -4.37 -0.27 -4.93
N GLY A 551 -4.55 -0.44 -3.63
CA GLY A 551 -5.07 -1.67 -3.02
C GLY A 551 -4.00 -2.59 -2.41
N VAL A 552 -2.73 -2.21 -2.35
CA VAL A 552 -1.73 -2.94 -1.53
C VAL A 552 -1.71 -2.35 -0.12
N VAL A 553 -2.28 -3.07 0.83
CA VAL A 553 -2.53 -2.55 2.17
C VAL A 553 -1.63 -3.21 3.21
N PRO A 554 -1.14 -2.46 4.23
CA PRO A 554 -0.42 -3.05 5.35
C PRO A 554 -1.39 -3.89 6.20
N ILE A 555 -1.06 -5.16 6.42
CA ILE A 555 -1.88 -6.08 7.22
C ILE A 555 -1.47 -6.16 8.70
N PHE A 556 -0.37 -5.48 9.04
CA PHE A 556 0.11 -5.26 10.40
C PHE A 556 0.29 -3.77 10.63
N ASN A 557 0.02 -3.34 11.86
CA ASN A 557 0.09 -1.93 12.24
C ASN A 557 1.03 -1.80 13.45
N ALA A 558 1.92 -0.82 13.42
CA ALA A 558 2.70 -0.45 14.60
C ALA A 558 1.78 -0.08 15.76
N TRP A 559 2.21 -0.39 16.99
CA TRP A 559 1.48 -0.21 18.24
C TRP A 559 0.21 -1.06 18.42
N ASN A 560 -0.12 -1.94 17.47
CA ASN A 560 -1.18 -2.93 17.60
C ASN A 560 -0.65 -4.26 18.14
N ALA A 561 -1.57 -5.08 18.67
CA ALA A 561 -1.26 -6.43 19.10
C ALA A 561 -1.30 -7.40 17.92
N VAL A 562 -0.48 -8.45 18.01
CA VAL A 562 -0.50 -9.62 17.14
C VAL A 562 -0.69 -10.87 17.99
N ALA A 563 -1.40 -11.85 17.45
CA ALA A 563 -1.50 -13.19 18.00
C ALA A 563 -0.52 -14.10 17.26
N ILE A 564 0.37 -14.76 18.00
CA ILE A 564 1.26 -15.79 17.48
C ILE A 564 0.70 -17.13 17.94
N GLN A 565 0.44 -18.05 17.01
CA GLN A 565 -0.23 -19.31 17.31
C GLN A 565 0.37 -20.49 16.55
N HIS A 566 0.41 -21.65 17.20
CA HIS A 566 0.77 -22.90 16.53
C HIS A 566 -0.18 -24.03 16.93
N THR A 567 -0.86 -24.56 15.92
CA THR A 567 -1.86 -25.62 16.06
C THR A 567 -1.26 -26.97 15.67
N GLN A 568 -1.48 -28.00 16.49
CA GLN A 568 -1.17 -29.39 16.13
C GLN A 568 -2.45 -30.21 16.20
N THR A 569 -2.46 -31.28 15.42
CA THR A 569 -3.63 -32.14 15.28
C THR A 569 -3.22 -33.61 15.41
N GLN A 570 -4.06 -34.41 16.06
CA GLN A 570 -3.87 -35.85 16.22
C GLN A 570 -5.19 -36.61 16.04
N ILE A 571 -5.14 -37.80 15.44
CA ILE A 571 -6.34 -38.61 15.18
C ILE A 571 -6.76 -39.37 16.45
N VAL A 572 -8.07 -39.37 16.74
CA VAL A 572 -8.71 -40.21 17.76
C VAL A 572 -9.48 -41.33 17.06
N ALA A 573 -8.78 -42.40 16.67
CA ALA A 573 -9.33 -43.44 15.78
C ALA A 573 -10.38 -44.38 16.42
N SER A 574 -10.33 -44.57 17.75
CA SER A 574 -11.22 -45.48 18.46
C SER A 574 -11.54 -44.89 19.84
N PRO A 575 -12.42 -43.87 19.89
CA PRO A 575 -12.75 -43.20 21.14
C PRO A 575 -13.43 -44.17 22.10
N ALA A 576 -12.96 -44.19 23.34
CA ALA A 576 -13.55 -44.97 24.41
C ALA A 576 -13.46 -44.18 25.72
N SER A 577 -14.51 -44.27 26.54
CA SER A 577 -14.54 -43.61 27.85
C SER A 577 -13.36 -44.08 28.72
N GLY A 578 -12.66 -43.13 29.33
CA GLY A 578 -11.45 -43.34 30.14
C GLY A 578 -10.15 -43.36 29.34
N GLN A 579 -10.19 -43.35 28.01
CA GLN A 579 -8.99 -43.21 27.19
C GLN A 579 -8.37 -41.83 27.40
N THR A 580 -7.03 -41.76 27.50
CA THR A 580 -6.31 -40.50 27.58
C THR A 580 -5.49 -40.23 26.32
N LYS A 581 -5.33 -38.95 26.01
CA LYS A 581 -4.46 -38.40 24.96
C LYS A 581 -3.65 -37.25 25.56
N ASN A 582 -2.44 -37.05 25.07
CA ASN A 582 -1.60 -35.93 25.49
C ASN A 582 -1.58 -34.86 24.41
N VAL A 583 -1.64 -33.61 24.84
CA VAL A 583 -1.42 -32.40 24.04
C VAL A 583 -0.35 -31.55 24.74
N ARG A 584 0.04 -30.42 24.15
CA ARG A 584 1.00 -29.52 24.79
C ARG A 584 0.40 -28.91 26.06
N ALA A 585 1.19 -28.89 27.14
CA ALA A 585 0.80 -28.23 28.38
C ALA A 585 0.63 -26.72 28.14
N GLY A 586 -0.40 -26.13 28.76
CA GLY A 586 -0.72 -24.71 28.56
C GLY A 586 -1.33 -24.38 27.19
N ALA A 587 -1.82 -25.36 26.43
CA ALA A 587 -2.58 -25.07 25.21
C ALA A 587 -3.80 -24.21 25.53
N GLN A 588 -3.91 -23.07 24.84
CA GLN A 588 -4.99 -22.09 25.02
C GLN A 588 -6.32 -22.59 24.45
N PHE A 589 -6.27 -23.52 23.51
CA PHE A 589 -7.46 -24.07 22.88
C PHE A 589 -7.25 -25.56 22.59
N VAL A 590 -8.22 -26.38 22.99
CA VAL A 590 -8.24 -27.82 22.72
C VAL A 590 -9.65 -28.24 22.31
N ASP A 591 -9.75 -28.86 21.15
CA ASP A 591 -11.03 -29.34 20.61
C ASP A 591 -10.89 -30.72 19.97
N ILE A 592 -11.95 -31.50 20.00
CA ILE A 592 -12.08 -32.70 19.18
C ILE A 592 -13.18 -32.41 18.17
N THR A 593 -12.87 -32.48 16.89
CA THR A 593 -13.87 -32.31 15.83
C THR A 593 -14.08 -33.60 15.05
N ASP A 594 -15.27 -33.76 14.51
CA ASP A 594 -15.61 -34.86 13.61
C ASP A 594 -15.25 -34.54 12.15
N ALA A 595 -15.56 -35.46 11.22
CA ALA A 595 -15.29 -35.32 9.79
C ALA A 595 -16.01 -34.11 9.14
N ALA A 596 -17.14 -33.68 9.72
CA ALA A 596 -17.90 -32.52 9.26
C ALA A 596 -17.47 -31.22 9.99
N GLY A 597 -16.41 -31.27 10.79
CA GLY A 597 -15.91 -30.14 11.56
C GLY A 597 -16.79 -29.78 12.77
N GLN A 598 -17.76 -30.62 13.14
CA GLN A 598 -18.56 -30.41 14.34
C GLN A 598 -17.69 -30.60 15.58
N SER A 599 -17.73 -29.63 16.49
CA SER A 599 -17.01 -29.70 17.77
C SER A 599 -17.72 -30.65 18.73
N LEU A 600 -16.93 -31.49 19.40
CA LEU A 600 -17.38 -32.36 20.49
C LEU A 600 -17.23 -31.67 21.86
N TRP A 601 -16.80 -30.40 21.89
CA TRP A 601 -16.72 -29.64 23.13
C TRP A 601 -18.12 -29.36 23.69
N THR A 602 -18.27 -29.55 24.99
CA THR A 602 -19.50 -29.24 25.74
C THR A 602 -19.13 -28.72 27.12
N GLU A 603 -19.94 -27.82 27.69
CA GLU A 603 -19.71 -27.30 29.04
C GLU A 603 -19.66 -28.40 30.11
N ALA A 604 -20.47 -29.45 29.92
CA ALA A 604 -20.55 -30.58 30.82
C ALA A 604 -19.42 -31.61 30.61
N ASN A 605 -18.48 -31.36 29.69
CA ASN A 605 -17.42 -32.29 29.30
C ASN A 605 -17.96 -33.68 28.91
N THR A 606 -19.12 -33.74 28.25
CA THR A 606 -19.82 -34.98 27.91
C THR A 606 -18.96 -35.92 27.07
N HIS A 607 -18.17 -35.37 26.14
CA HIS A 607 -17.35 -36.16 25.22
C HIS A 607 -15.89 -36.26 25.63
N TYR A 608 -15.31 -35.18 26.15
CA TYR A 608 -13.94 -35.18 26.68
C TYR A 608 -13.78 -34.08 27.73
N SER A 609 -12.74 -34.21 28.56
CA SER A 609 -12.26 -33.18 29.49
C SER A 609 -10.78 -32.91 29.27
N TYR A 610 -10.33 -31.69 29.53
CA TYR A 610 -8.94 -31.27 29.35
C TYR A 610 -8.36 -30.65 30.63
N ASP A 611 -7.17 -31.09 31.02
CA ASP A 611 -6.36 -30.45 32.06
C ASP A 611 -5.26 -29.60 31.41
N SER A 612 -5.41 -28.28 31.50
CA SER A 612 -4.50 -27.32 30.90
C SER A 612 -3.10 -27.30 31.52
N THR A 613 -2.97 -27.74 32.77
CA THR A 613 -1.67 -27.73 33.48
C THR A 613 -0.83 -28.91 33.04
N THR A 614 -1.44 -30.08 32.91
CA THR A 614 -0.74 -31.32 32.56
C THR A 614 -0.73 -31.61 31.06
N GLY A 615 -1.65 -31.01 30.30
CA GLY A 615 -1.80 -31.30 28.87
C GLY A 615 -2.57 -32.60 28.59
N VAL A 616 -3.30 -33.14 29.57
CA VAL A 616 -4.00 -34.42 29.42
C VAL A 616 -5.45 -34.20 28.98
N VAL A 617 -5.85 -34.88 27.90
CA VAL A 617 -7.23 -34.97 27.42
C VAL A 617 -7.78 -36.34 27.76
N THR A 618 -8.84 -36.38 28.57
CA THR A 618 -9.56 -37.61 28.93
C THR A 618 -10.83 -37.71 28.10
N ILE A 619 -10.98 -38.79 27.35
CA ILE A 619 -12.17 -39.09 26.56
C ILE A 619 -13.24 -39.68 27.49
N ASN A 620 -14.46 -39.17 27.40
CA ASN A 620 -15.57 -39.51 28.30
C ASN A 620 -16.71 -40.28 27.61
N SER A 621 -16.64 -40.47 26.29
CA SER A 621 -17.66 -41.19 25.51
C SER A 621 -17.06 -41.89 24.27
N ASP A 622 -17.88 -42.63 23.55
CA ASP A 622 -17.57 -43.24 22.24
C ASP A 622 -17.89 -42.32 21.04
N PHE A 623 -18.29 -41.08 21.32
CA PHE A 623 -18.71 -40.09 20.31
C PHE A 623 -19.92 -40.51 19.48
N ALA A 624 -20.85 -41.28 20.07
CA ALA A 624 -22.11 -41.62 19.42
C ALA A 624 -22.83 -40.38 18.85
N GLY A 625 -23.19 -40.43 17.57
CA GLY A 625 -23.85 -39.34 16.84
C GLY A 625 -22.94 -38.46 15.99
N PHE A 626 -21.61 -38.64 16.07
CA PHE A 626 -20.64 -37.92 15.25
C PHE A 626 -19.98 -38.83 14.19
N THR A 627 -19.41 -38.24 13.14
CA THR A 627 -18.85 -38.99 12.01
C THR A 627 -17.32 -39.01 12.05
N ALA A 628 -16.71 -40.20 12.10
CA ALA A 628 -15.25 -40.34 12.01
C ALA A 628 -14.71 -39.91 10.61
N PRO A 629 -13.45 -39.45 10.49
CA PRO A 629 -12.40 -39.40 11.52
C PRO A 629 -12.59 -38.29 12.56
N PHE A 630 -12.08 -38.53 13.77
CA PHE A 630 -12.05 -37.54 14.86
C PHE A 630 -10.66 -36.94 14.99
N LEU A 631 -10.58 -35.61 15.03
CA LEU A 631 -9.34 -34.85 15.08
C LEU A 631 -9.25 -34.08 16.39
N LEU A 632 -8.35 -34.49 17.27
CA LEU A 632 -7.99 -33.75 18.47
C LEU A 632 -6.97 -32.67 18.08
N THR A 633 -7.34 -31.42 18.28
CA THR A 633 -6.58 -30.22 17.92
C THR A 633 -6.16 -29.50 19.18
N ASP A 634 -4.89 -29.13 19.31
CA ASP A 634 -4.39 -28.24 20.36
C ASP A 634 -3.75 -26.98 19.74
N THR A 635 -3.93 -25.83 20.38
CA THR A 635 -3.32 -24.57 19.95
C THR A 635 -2.64 -23.90 21.13
N ILE A 636 -1.33 -23.69 21.01
CA ILE A 636 -0.59 -22.78 21.88
C ILE A 636 -0.53 -21.41 21.21
N GLY A 637 -0.41 -20.35 22.00
CA GLY A 637 -0.26 -19.01 21.47
C GLY A 637 -0.01 -17.97 22.54
N GLU A 638 0.30 -16.77 22.10
CA GLU A 638 0.44 -15.60 22.95
C GLU A 638 0.11 -14.32 22.17
N LEU A 639 -0.14 -13.23 22.91
CA LEU A 639 -0.34 -11.91 22.35
C LEU A 639 0.91 -11.06 22.58
N ALA A 640 1.41 -10.41 21.53
CA ALA A 640 2.55 -9.51 21.59
C ALA A 640 2.24 -8.17 20.95
N GLN A 641 2.84 -7.08 21.43
CA GLN A 641 2.71 -5.76 20.81
C GLN A 641 3.79 -5.54 19.75
N VAL A 642 3.39 -5.05 18.58
CA VAL A 642 4.29 -4.63 17.51
C VAL A 642 4.74 -3.19 17.76
N LEU A 643 6.05 -2.93 17.71
CA LEU A 643 6.63 -1.58 17.73
C LEU A 643 6.81 -1.03 16.32
N GLU A 644 7.27 -1.88 15.40
CA GLU A 644 7.60 -1.48 14.04
C GLU A 644 7.33 -2.64 13.06
N VAL A 645 6.92 -2.28 11.84
CA VAL A 645 6.62 -3.20 10.74
C VAL A 645 7.65 -2.95 9.64
N PHE A 646 8.44 -3.97 9.31
CA PHE A 646 9.34 -3.98 8.16
C PHE A 646 8.74 -4.83 7.04
N GLU A 647 9.34 -4.83 5.85
CA GLU A 647 8.80 -5.53 4.68
C GLU A 647 8.50 -7.02 4.92
N LYS A 648 9.39 -7.74 5.62
CA LYS A 648 9.26 -9.19 5.94
C LYS A 648 9.52 -9.52 7.40
N SER A 649 9.43 -8.52 8.28
CA SER A 649 9.59 -8.76 9.71
C SER A 649 8.80 -7.81 10.58
N LEU A 650 8.50 -8.25 11.80
CA LEU A 650 7.81 -7.46 12.82
C LEU A 650 8.72 -7.34 14.03
N GLN A 651 8.94 -6.11 14.50
CA GLN A 651 9.63 -5.86 15.76
C GLN A 651 8.60 -5.82 16.90
N LEU A 652 8.73 -6.73 17.85
CA LEU A 652 7.92 -6.80 19.06
C LEU A 652 8.50 -5.95 20.18
N SER A 653 7.64 -5.54 21.12
CA SER A 653 8.03 -4.80 22.32
C SER A 653 8.84 -5.63 23.33
N LYS A 654 8.66 -6.95 23.31
CA LYS A 654 9.35 -7.93 24.15
C LYS A 654 9.58 -9.21 23.36
N PRO A 655 10.60 -10.02 23.70
CA PRO A 655 10.73 -11.37 23.17
C PRO A 655 9.50 -12.23 23.48
N LEU A 656 9.21 -13.21 22.61
CA LEU A 656 8.15 -14.18 22.86
C LEU A 656 8.46 -15.02 24.11
N GLU A 657 7.42 -15.38 24.85
CA GLU A 657 7.55 -16.30 26.00
C GLU A 657 7.68 -17.75 25.55
N GLY A 658 7.00 -18.11 24.46
CA GLY A 658 7.08 -19.41 23.81
C GLY A 658 8.06 -19.47 22.64
N THR A 659 8.41 -20.70 22.25
CA THR A 659 9.08 -20.98 20.97
C THR A 659 8.05 -21.45 19.96
N TYR A 660 8.00 -20.81 18.80
CA TYR A 660 7.06 -21.16 17.72
C TYR A 660 7.84 -21.60 16.49
N PRO A 661 7.49 -22.75 15.88
CA PRO A 661 8.18 -23.25 14.70
C PRO A 661 7.86 -22.42 13.45
N ALA A 662 8.64 -22.62 12.39
CA ALA A 662 8.30 -22.12 11.06
C ALA A 662 6.90 -22.59 10.66
N GLY A 663 6.12 -21.74 9.99
CA GLY A 663 4.74 -22.02 9.64
C GLY A 663 3.71 -21.67 10.72
N ALA A 664 4.13 -21.35 11.95
CA ALA A 664 3.24 -20.80 12.98
C ALA A 664 2.56 -19.52 12.47
N VAL A 665 1.29 -19.37 12.82
CA VAL A 665 0.43 -18.28 12.36
C VAL A 665 0.74 -17.02 13.15
N VAL A 666 0.86 -15.89 12.46
CA VAL A 666 0.96 -14.56 13.05
C VAL A 666 -0.20 -13.73 12.50
N ALA A 667 -1.09 -13.27 13.36
CA ALA A 667 -2.30 -12.56 12.97
C ALA A 667 -2.40 -11.20 13.65
N SER A 668 -2.74 -10.15 12.91
CA SER A 668 -3.02 -8.85 13.50
C SER A 668 -4.36 -8.87 14.24
N VAL A 669 -4.40 -8.24 15.40
CA VAL A 669 -5.58 -8.24 16.28
C VAL A 669 -6.36 -6.94 16.12
N GLN A 670 -7.65 -7.07 15.79
CA GLN A 670 -8.61 -5.98 15.91
C GLN A 670 -9.15 -5.95 17.35
N LYS A 671 -8.99 -4.82 18.03
CA LYS A 671 -9.48 -4.64 19.40
C LYS A 671 -10.90 -4.11 19.37
N LEU A 672 -11.85 -4.87 19.91
CA LEU A 672 -13.24 -4.45 20.11
C LEU A 672 -13.42 -3.73 21.46
N GLY A 673 -12.47 -3.87 22.38
CA GLY A 673 -12.53 -3.27 23.72
C GLY A 673 -13.52 -4.01 24.62
N SER A 674 -14.12 -3.32 25.60
CA SER A 674 -15.09 -3.96 26.48
C SER A 674 -16.44 -4.17 25.79
N LEU A 675 -16.97 -5.39 25.87
CA LEU A 675 -18.33 -5.72 25.45
C LEU A 675 -19.20 -5.94 26.67
N GLN A 676 -20.24 -5.12 26.80
CA GLN A 676 -21.21 -5.16 27.88
C GLN A 676 -22.49 -4.46 27.44
N ALA A 677 -23.64 -5.05 27.72
CA ALA A 677 -24.91 -4.37 27.59
C ALA A 677 -25.01 -3.28 28.65
N ARG A 678 -25.38 -2.08 28.22
CA ARG A 678 -25.50 -0.93 29.13
C ARG A 678 -26.54 0.07 28.66
N VAL A 679 -27.03 0.85 29.61
CA VAL A 679 -27.87 2.01 29.35
C VAL A 679 -26.97 3.24 29.31
N GLY A 680 -27.20 4.12 28.33
CA GLY A 680 -26.51 5.39 28.28
C GLY A 680 -27.21 6.45 29.11
N GLN A 681 -27.16 7.68 28.63
CA GLN A 681 -27.69 8.81 29.36
C GLN A 681 -29.23 8.84 29.29
N VAL A 682 -29.88 8.91 30.44
CA VAL A 682 -31.34 9.05 30.56
C VAL A 682 -31.71 10.52 30.71
N ARG A 683 -32.77 10.94 30.01
CA ARG A 683 -33.27 12.31 29.95
C ARG A 683 -34.78 12.34 30.02
N ASP A 684 -35.33 13.23 30.81
CA ASP A 684 -36.74 13.62 30.79
C ASP A 684 -36.92 14.91 29.98
N MET A 685 -38.07 15.05 29.33
CA MET A 685 -38.36 16.17 28.43
C MET A 685 -39.84 16.55 28.47
N SER A 686 -40.09 17.86 28.41
CA SER A 686 -41.42 18.48 28.50
C SER A 686 -42.30 18.26 27.27
N SER A 687 -41.71 17.90 26.12
CA SER A 687 -42.40 17.52 24.88
C SER A 687 -41.49 16.63 24.03
N TRP A 688 -42.08 15.66 23.32
CA TRP A 688 -41.42 14.92 22.25
C TRP A 688 -41.83 15.44 20.87
N ASP A 689 -40.87 16.08 20.18
CA ASP A 689 -41.10 16.71 18.86
C ASP A 689 -40.59 15.86 17.69
N ASP A 690 -40.44 14.54 17.89
CA ASP A 690 -39.90 13.60 16.90
C ASP A 690 -38.47 13.94 16.39
N ASN A 691 -37.67 14.57 17.25
CA ASN A 691 -36.29 14.95 16.95
C ASN A 691 -35.28 14.08 17.72
N TRP A 692 -34.71 13.10 17.05
CA TRP A 692 -33.67 12.24 17.61
C TRP A 692 -32.27 12.89 17.65
N ASN A 693 -32.07 14.04 17.03
CA ASN A 693 -30.75 14.69 16.99
C ASN A 693 -30.57 15.70 18.12
N GLN A 694 -31.65 16.15 18.76
CA GLN A 694 -31.61 17.18 19.78
C GLN A 694 -32.61 16.90 20.90
N ASP A 695 -32.15 16.99 22.14
CA ASP A 695 -33.02 16.89 23.31
C ASP A 695 -33.88 18.15 23.47
N GLY A 696 -35.13 17.96 23.89
CA GLY A 696 -36.05 19.05 24.25
C GLY A 696 -35.73 19.70 25.60
N THR A 697 -36.58 20.65 26.02
CA THR A 697 -36.49 21.26 27.36
C THR A 697 -36.82 20.21 28.42
N PRO A 698 -36.07 20.11 29.54
CA PRO A 698 -36.35 19.14 30.61
C PRO A 698 -37.78 19.19 31.14
N ALA A 699 -38.31 18.05 31.58
CA ALA A 699 -39.64 17.98 32.16
C ALA A 699 -39.62 18.55 33.61
N THR A 700 -40.81 18.84 34.15
CA THR A 700 -40.92 19.13 35.59
C THR A 700 -41.02 17.83 36.41
N ALA A 701 -41.62 16.78 35.82
CA ALA A 701 -41.59 15.43 36.37
C ALA A 701 -40.19 14.82 36.18
N SER A 702 -39.73 14.03 37.16
CA SER A 702 -38.39 13.44 37.14
C SER A 702 -38.46 11.92 37.15
N PHE A 703 -37.60 11.29 36.34
CA PHE A 703 -37.37 9.86 36.35
C PHE A 703 -36.18 9.52 37.26
N ASN A 704 -36.40 8.73 38.32
CA ASN A 704 -35.37 8.39 39.30
C ASN A 704 -34.50 7.22 38.82
N TYR A 705 -33.64 7.50 37.84
CA TYR A 705 -32.69 6.52 37.31
C TYR A 705 -31.59 6.13 38.32
N VAL A 706 -31.31 6.97 39.32
CA VAL A 706 -30.20 6.73 40.27
C VAL A 706 -30.54 5.58 41.21
N ASP A 707 -31.71 5.61 41.83
CA ASP A 707 -32.12 4.56 42.77
C ASP A 707 -32.73 3.35 42.05
N TYR A 708 -33.31 3.57 40.86
CA TYR A 708 -33.99 2.56 40.05
C TYR A 708 -33.48 2.59 38.60
N PRO A 709 -32.26 2.08 38.35
CA PRO A 709 -31.68 2.08 37.02
C PRO A 709 -32.48 1.19 36.07
N ILE A 710 -32.50 1.57 34.80
CA ILE A 710 -33.04 0.73 33.72
C ILE A 710 -32.12 -0.50 33.57
N GLU A 711 -32.69 -1.68 33.69
CA GLU A 711 -31.95 -2.95 33.64
C GLU A 711 -31.88 -3.47 32.20
N VAL A 712 -30.74 -4.03 31.80
CA VAL A 712 -30.50 -4.66 30.49
C VAL A 712 -29.75 -5.99 30.68
N GLN A 713 -29.72 -6.85 29.66
CA GLN A 713 -28.92 -8.08 29.65
C GLN A 713 -28.15 -8.21 28.33
N ASN A 714 -26.97 -8.85 28.38
CA ASN A 714 -26.06 -8.99 27.24
C ASN A 714 -26.71 -9.74 26.06
N ASP A 715 -27.51 -10.77 26.35
CA ASP A 715 -28.16 -11.63 25.35
C ASP A 715 -29.40 -11.01 24.67
N SER A 716 -29.95 -9.90 25.18
CA SER A 716 -31.24 -9.34 24.75
C SER A 716 -31.22 -7.86 24.43
N ALA A 717 -30.27 -7.10 25.00
CA ALA A 717 -30.06 -5.71 24.68
C ALA A 717 -29.66 -5.53 23.20
N VAL A 718 -30.18 -4.46 22.61
CA VAL A 718 -29.85 -4.02 21.26
C VAL A 718 -29.23 -2.63 21.34
N ASN A 719 -28.34 -2.29 20.41
CA ASN A 719 -28.02 -0.89 20.17
C ASN A 719 -29.34 -0.26 19.70
N GLU A 720 -29.90 0.71 20.42
CA GLU A 720 -31.12 1.45 20.05
C GLU A 720 -31.29 2.71 20.88
N GLU A 721 -31.99 3.70 20.34
CA GLU A 721 -32.46 4.86 21.10
C GLU A 721 -33.95 4.73 21.38
N TRP A 722 -34.32 4.86 22.65
CA TRP A 722 -35.69 4.67 23.13
C TRP A 722 -36.28 5.97 23.62
N VAL A 723 -37.59 6.11 23.45
CA VAL A 723 -38.40 7.16 24.06
C VAL A 723 -39.69 6.58 24.64
N LEU A 724 -40.02 6.94 25.89
CA LEU A 724 -41.38 6.82 26.43
C LEU A 724 -42.10 8.13 26.19
N ILE A 725 -43.27 8.11 25.57
CA ILE A 725 -44.09 9.29 25.31
C ILE A 725 -45.38 9.15 26.10
N PHE A 726 -45.62 10.06 27.04
CA PHE A 726 -46.78 10.03 27.92
C PHE A 726 -48.05 10.42 27.17
N SER A 727 -49.06 9.54 27.25
CA SER A 727 -50.40 9.74 26.68
C SER A 727 -51.43 10.14 27.75
N SER A 728 -51.07 10.00 29.03
CA SER A 728 -51.76 10.54 30.20
C SER A 728 -50.75 10.76 31.31
N SER A 729 -51.20 11.13 32.51
CA SER A 729 -50.33 11.26 33.67
C SER A 729 -49.74 9.94 34.18
N THR A 730 -50.24 8.79 33.72
CA THR A 730 -49.78 7.46 34.16
C THR A 730 -49.52 6.50 33.02
N THR A 731 -49.92 6.78 31.78
CA THR A 731 -49.76 5.86 30.65
C THR A 731 -48.82 6.43 29.61
N PHE A 732 -48.02 5.58 28.97
CA PHE A 732 -47.08 5.97 27.93
C PHE A 732 -46.98 4.91 26.82
N ARG A 733 -46.46 5.33 25.66
CA ARG A 733 -46.00 4.42 24.59
C ARG A 733 -44.47 4.40 24.57
N CYS A 734 -43.88 3.23 24.35
CA CYS A 734 -42.44 3.08 24.17
C CYS A 734 -42.13 2.93 22.67
N VAL A 735 -41.26 3.80 22.18
CA VAL A 735 -40.87 3.88 20.77
C VAL A 735 -39.35 3.81 20.68
N GLY A 736 -38.84 2.90 19.85
CA GLY A 736 -37.43 2.88 19.44
C GLY A 736 -37.24 3.68 18.15
N LYS A 737 -36.10 4.36 18.00
CA LYS A 737 -35.77 5.17 16.82
C LYS A 737 -35.92 4.39 15.50
N ARG A 738 -35.50 3.12 15.48
CA ARG A 738 -35.53 2.29 14.27
C ARG A 738 -36.65 1.26 14.30
N ILE A 739 -36.98 0.73 15.47
CA ILE A 739 -37.96 -0.35 15.62
C ILE A 739 -39.40 0.19 15.76
N GLY A 740 -39.56 1.50 16.01
CA GLY A 740 -40.87 2.12 16.19
C GLY A 740 -41.51 1.75 17.53
N GLN A 741 -42.84 1.84 17.62
CA GLN A 741 -43.54 1.55 18.86
C GLN A 741 -43.51 0.04 19.18
N ILE A 742 -42.88 -0.33 20.30
CA ILE A 742 -42.73 -1.74 20.70
C ILE A 742 -43.76 -2.18 21.75
N ALA A 743 -44.24 -1.25 22.58
CA ALA A 743 -45.21 -1.54 23.63
C ALA A 743 -45.85 -0.26 24.18
N THR A 744 -46.92 -0.44 24.95
CA THR A 744 -47.50 0.59 25.84
C THR A 744 -47.34 0.14 27.28
N GLY A 745 -47.15 1.09 28.19
CA GLY A 745 -46.96 0.83 29.62
C GLY A 745 -47.62 1.87 30.50
N ASP A 746 -47.46 1.70 31.79
CA ASP A 746 -47.94 2.62 32.81
C ASP A 746 -46.90 2.82 33.92
N THR A 747 -47.10 3.85 34.75
CA THR A 747 -46.21 4.17 35.87
C THR A 747 -46.51 3.38 37.14
N LEU A 748 -47.47 2.45 37.11
CA LEU A 748 -47.95 1.69 38.27
C LEU A 748 -47.37 0.26 38.29
N ASN A 749 -46.92 -0.25 37.15
CA ASN A 749 -46.37 -1.59 36.96
C ASN A 749 -44.96 -1.54 36.37
N ASP A 750 -44.16 -2.58 36.63
CA ASP A 750 -42.86 -2.75 35.97
C ASP A 750 -43.07 -2.85 34.45
N PHE A 751 -42.27 -2.12 33.70
CA PHE A 751 -42.33 -2.10 32.24
C PHE A 751 -41.18 -2.91 31.65
N SER A 752 -41.52 -4.01 30.97
CA SER A 752 -40.57 -5.02 30.50
C SER A 752 -40.96 -5.50 29.08
N PRO A 753 -40.77 -4.66 28.05
CA PRO A 753 -41.22 -4.98 26.71
C PRO A 753 -40.38 -6.10 26.07
N ILE A 754 -41.06 -7.11 25.52
CA ILE A 754 -40.41 -8.33 24.98
C ILE A 754 -39.78 -8.06 23.62
N ASN A 755 -38.51 -8.46 23.48
CA ASN A 755 -37.82 -8.58 22.20
C ASN A 755 -38.29 -9.87 21.50
N PRO A 756 -39.00 -9.78 20.35
CA PRO A 756 -39.52 -10.95 19.66
C PRO A 756 -38.42 -11.85 19.10
N LEU A 757 -37.19 -11.36 18.94
CA LEU A 757 -36.07 -12.16 18.45
C LEU A 757 -35.54 -13.11 19.51
N THR A 758 -35.47 -12.66 20.77
CA THR A 758 -34.84 -13.42 21.87
C THR A 758 -35.85 -14.04 22.83
N GLY A 759 -37.11 -13.59 22.79
CA GLY A 759 -38.14 -13.95 23.77
C GLY A 759 -37.91 -13.36 25.17
N LYS A 760 -36.93 -12.45 25.31
CA LYS A 760 -36.54 -11.79 26.56
C LYS A 760 -36.83 -10.29 26.49
N PRO A 761 -36.95 -9.57 27.62
CA PRO A 761 -37.15 -8.13 27.59
C PRO A 761 -35.99 -7.39 26.91
N TYR A 762 -36.28 -6.32 26.16
CA TYR A 762 -35.24 -5.40 25.69
C TYR A 762 -34.50 -4.73 26.85
N PHE A 763 -35.27 -4.36 27.87
CA PHE A 763 -34.85 -3.74 29.12
C PHE A 763 -35.99 -3.89 30.13
N ILE A 764 -35.71 -3.59 31.40
CA ILE A 764 -36.72 -3.58 32.47
C ILE A 764 -36.66 -2.22 33.17
N ILE A 765 -37.81 -1.56 33.29
CA ILE A 765 -37.99 -0.35 34.07
C ILE A 765 -38.86 -0.68 35.27
N ARG A 766 -38.32 -0.47 36.47
CA ARG A 766 -39.07 -0.65 37.72
C ARG A 766 -40.06 0.47 37.92
N PHE A 767 -41.28 0.16 38.34
CA PHE A 767 -42.33 1.19 38.47
C PHE A 767 -41.95 2.32 39.45
N GLN A 768 -41.11 2.04 40.45
CA GLN A 768 -40.62 3.02 41.41
C GLN A 768 -39.70 4.09 40.79
N ALA A 769 -39.19 3.86 39.58
CA ALA A 769 -38.39 4.84 38.85
C ALA A 769 -39.22 6.05 38.39
N PHE A 770 -40.55 5.90 38.25
CA PHE A 770 -41.41 6.98 37.81
C PHE A 770 -41.73 7.94 38.97
N GLY A 771 -41.26 9.18 38.88
CA GLY A 771 -41.75 10.27 39.71
C GLY A 771 -43.22 10.61 39.40
N GLY A 772 -43.83 11.42 40.25
CA GLY A 772 -45.19 11.93 40.01
C GLY A 772 -45.20 13.15 39.09
N GLY A 773 -46.37 13.48 38.55
CA GLY A 773 -46.62 14.76 37.88
C GLY A 773 -46.52 14.77 36.35
N TRP A 774 -46.33 13.61 35.71
CA TRP A 774 -46.24 13.51 34.26
C TRP A 774 -47.46 14.09 33.54
N GLN A 775 -47.23 14.73 32.39
CA GLN A 775 -48.27 15.30 31.52
C GLN A 775 -48.26 14.66 30.13
N VAL A 776 -49.36 14.80 29.42
CA VAL A 776 -49.46 14.35 28.01
C VAL A 776 -48.41 15.07 27.18
N GLY A 777 -47.64 14.31 26.40
CA GLY A 777 -46.58 14.84 25.53
C GLY A 777 -45.19 14.84 26.15
N GLU A 778 -45.08 14.82 27.49
CA GLU A 778 -43.79 14.63 28.15
C GLU A 778 -43.19 13.27 27.77
N ALA A 779 -41.87 13.18 27.84
CA ALA A 779 -41.17 11.98 27.42
C ALA A 779 -39.89 11.71 28.22
N ILE A 780 -39.44 10.45 28.16
CA ILE A 780 -38.18 9.99 28.72
C ILE A 780 -37.38 9.34 27.60
N ARG A 781 -36.14 9.76 27.36
CA ARG A 781 -35.26 9.26 26.30
C ARG A 781 -33.98 8.65 26.86
N TRP A 782 -33.53 7.54 26.29
CA TRP A 782 -32.24 6.93 26.60
C TRP A 782 -31.76 6.01 25.47
N PRO A 783 -30.44 5.86 25.26
CA PRO A 783 -29.90 4.82 24.41
C PRO A 783 -29.60 3.55 25.21
N THR A 784 -29.73 2.39 24.58
CA THR A 784 -29.15 1.12 25.01
C THR A 784 -28.01 0.73 24.09
N TYR A 785 -27.02 0.03 24.64
CA TYR A 785 -25.91 -0.54 23.91
C TYR A 785 -25.90 -2.05 24.12
N ALA A 786 -25.70 -2.82 23.05
CA ALA A 786 -25.55 -4.26 23.10
C ALA A 786 -24.13 -4.67 23.51
N ALA A 787 -23.97 -5.90 24.02
CA ALA A 787 -22.66 -6.49 24.30
C ALA A 787 -21.98 -7.01 23.01
N SER A 788 -22.00 -6.21 21.94
CA SER A 788 -21.53 -6.58 20.60
C SER A 788 -21.06 -5.36 19.82
N LYS A 789 -20.14 -5.57 18.88
CA LYS A 789 -19.69 -4.56 17.92
C LYS A 789 -19.62 -5.15 16.52
N PRO A 790 -19.89 -4.37 15.45
CA PRO A 790 -19.73 -4.83 14.09
C PRO A 790 -18.25 -5.02 13.73
N ALA A 791 -17.98 -5.97 12.85
CA ALA A 791 -16.69 -6.17 12.19
C ALA A 791 -16.89 -6.36 10.68
N MET A 792 -15.99 -5.79 9.88
CA MET A 792 -15.97 -5.92 8.42
C MET A 792 -14.85 -6.87 8.02
N LEU A 793 -15.20 -7.96 7.35
CA LEU A 793 -14.27 -8.92 6.79
C LEU A 793 -14.26 -8.81 5.26
N ILE A 794 -13.09 -8.96 4.68
CA ILE A 794 -12.88 -8.88 3.23
C ILE A 794 -12.16 -10.15 2.79
N ARG A 795 -12.74 -10.84 1.81
CA ARG A 795 -12.14 -11.98 1.12
C ARG A 795 -11.84 -11.58 -0.32
N THR A 796 -10.61 -11.80 -0.75
CA THR A 796 -10.16 -11.52 -2.11
C THR A 796 -9.60 -12.79 -2.72
N THR A 797 -10.10 -13.19 -3.88
CA THR A 797 -9.65 -14.37 -4.61
C THR A 797 -8.97 -13.90 -5.88
N ALA A 798 -7.71 -14.25 -6.11
CA ALA A 798 -7.01 -13.96 -7.35
C ALA A 798 -7.33 -14.97 -8.45
N SER A 799 -7.30 -14.53 -9.71
CA SER A 799 -7.49 -15.40 -10.87
C SER A 799 -6.45 -16.53 -10.91
N GLY A 800 -6.91 -17.76 -11.12
CA GLY A 800 -6.07 -18.93 -11.24
C GLY A 800 -6.79 -20.15 -11.80
N HIS A 801 -6.03 -21.22 -12.06
CA HIS A 801 -6.53 -22.46 -12.66
C HIS A 801 -6.63 -23.61 -11.65
N SER A 802 -6.38 -23.36 -10.36
CA SER A 802 -6.44 -24.37 -9.31
C SER A 802 -7.81 -24.34 -8.64
N GLN A 803 -8.52 -25.46 -8.72
CA GLN A 803 -9.70 -25.72 -7.89
C GLN A 803 -9.22 -26.47 -6.64
N ILE A 804 -9.25 -25.81 -5.48
CA ILE A 804 -9.01 -26.48 -4.20
C ILE A 804 -10.37 -26.98 -3.68
N GLU A 805 -10.46 -28.27 -3.34
CA GLU A 805 -11.74 -28.88 -2.90
C GLU A 805 -12.21 -28.35 -1.53
N VAL A 806 -11.29 -27.89 -0.68
CA VAL A 806 -11.59 -27.33 0.65
C VAL A 806 -10.64 -26.16 0.94
N ASP A 807 -11.18 -24.95 1.01
CA ASP A 807 -10.51 -23.80 1.60
C ASP A 807 -11.18 -23.41 2.92
N ARG A 808 -10.38 -23.34 3.99
CA ARG A 808 -10.85 -23.03 5.34
C ARG A 808 -9.97 -21.96 5.96
N SER A 809 -10.62 -20.92 6.45
CA SER A 809 -10.07 -19.91 7.35
C SER A 809 -10.86 -19.86 8.64
N VAL A 810 -10.24 -19.50 9.76
CA VAL A 810 -10.93 -19.41 11.05
C VAL A 810 -10.79 -18.00 11.63
N LEU A 811 -11.93 -17.41 12.01
CA LEU A 811 -11.97 -16.18 12.77
C LEU A 811 -11.98 -16.50 14.27
N GLY A 812 -10.93 -16.09 14.98
CA GLY A 812 -10.84 -16.16 16.43
C GLY A 812 -11.56 -14.98 17.06
N PHE A 813 -12.34 -15.26 18.12
CA PHE A 813 -12.92 -14.24 19.00
C PHE A 813 -12.57 -14.60 20.44
N ARG A 814 -11.90 -13.68 21.14
CA ARG A 814 -11.37 -13.88 22.50
C ARG A 814 -11.57 -12.64 23.36
N GLY A 815 -11.43 -12.81 24.66
CA GLY A 815 -11.42 -11.71 25.62
C GLY A 815 -11.09 -12.19 27.04
N ASN A 816 -10.97 -11.23 27.95
CA ASN A 816 -10.65 -11.47 29.35
C ASN A 816 -11.87 -11.26 30.22
N ARG A 817 -11.94 -12.01 31.32
CA ARG A 817 -12.89 -11.72 32.39
C ARG A 817 -12.37 -10.56 33.23
N SER A 818 -13.29 -9.78 33.81
CA SER A 818 -12.94 -8.78 34.83
C SER A 818 -12.29 -9.34 36.10
N SER A 819 -12.38 -10.66 36.34
CA SER A 819 -11.95 -11.29 37.61
C SER A 819 -11.06 -12.54 37.48
N ASN A 820 -10.58 -12.93 36.28
CA ASN A 820 -9.62 -14.04 36.06
C ASN A 820 -9.01 -13.99 34.63
N PRO A 821 -7.82 -14.54 34.33
CA PRO A 821 -7.19 -14.38 33.01
C PRO A 821 -7.86 -15.20 31.90
N ALA A 822 -7.83 -14.63 30.69
CA ALA A 822 -8.24 -15.07 29.33
C ALA A 822 -9.11 -16.33 29.14
N LEU A 823 -10.23 -16.16 28.42
CA LEU A 823 -11.08 -17.22 27.86
C LEU A 823 -10.85 -17.40 26.36
#